data_AF-A0A1B7HSS8-F1
#
_entry.id   AF-A0A1B7HSS8-F1
#
_cell.length_a   1.000
_cell.length_b   1.000
_cell.length_c   1.000
_cell.angle_alpha   90.00
_cell.angle_beta   90.00
_cell.angle_gamma   90.00
#
_symmetry.space_group_name_H-M   'P 1'
#
loop_
_entity.id
_entity.type
_entity.pdbx_description
1 polymer ?
#
loop_
_entity_poly.entity_id
_entity_poly.type
_entity_poly.pdbx_seq_one_letter_code
_entity_poly.pdbx_strand_id
1 'polypeptide(L)'
;MKAVVFAYHDIGCAGINALVAAGYDITAIYTHPDSPSENHFFGSVARTAAEHGIPVYAPDDVNHPLWVDRIQSAQPDVIFSFYYRNLLCDEILNSATVGAFNLHGSLLPHYRGRAPLNWVLVKGETETGVTLHRMVSRADAGAIVAQHRVAIAPAETALTLHHKLTKAASDLLEDILPVIKTGHFPQVEQDHSKASIFGRRTPQDGCINWHSPAHEIDNLIRAVTDPWPGAFSYVGGAKFVVWKGRVLQGLQSAKAGTVLSVSPLIIATGGGALEIVTGQTENGVYMQGSQLAQTLGLVPGALLSNQPVSAIKRRTRVLILGVNGFIGNHLTERLLQDDNFEVYGLDIGSDAISRFIGNERFHFVEGDISIHSEWIEYHIKKCDVVLPLVAIATPIEYTRNPLRVFELDFEENLKIIRDCVKYQKRIIFPSTSEVYGMCTDKVFDEDNSNLIVGPINKQRWIYSVSKQLLDRVIWAYGEKEGLRFTLFRPFNWMGPRLDNLNAARIGSSRAITQLILNLVEGSPIKLIDGGKQKRCFTDISDGIEALFRIIENKNSNCDGQIINIGNPDNEASIKELAQMLLESFENHPLRSHFPPFAGFREVESSTYYGKGYQDVEHRKPSIRNAHRLLNWEPRVEMERTVDETLDFFLKTVELTEPQA
;
A
#
# COMPACT_ATOMS: atom_id res chain seq x y z
N MET A 1 17.82 34.38 -23.16
CA MET A 1 17.87 33.44 -22.02
C MET A 1 17.58 32.06 -22.55
N LYS A 2 18.47 31.12 -22.27
CA LYS A 2 18.32 29.70 -22.53
C LYS A 2 17.35 29.10 -21.52
N ALA A 3 16.38 28.35 -22.00
CA ALA A 3 15.35 27.73 -21.18
C ALA A 3 15.30 26.22 -21.40
N VAL A 4 15.21 25.46 -20.31
CA VAL A 4 14.75 24.07 -20.34
C VAL A 4 13.32 24.05 -19.81
N VAL A 5 12.43 23.36 -20.54
CA VAL A 5 11.00 23.40 -20.26
C VAL A 5 10.49 22.00 -19.94
N PHE A 6 9.71 21.89 -18.88
CA PHE A 6 8.98 20.70 -18.48
C PHE A 6 7.50 20.98 -18.68
N ALA A 7 6.85 20.33 -19.64
CA ALA A 7 5.52 20.72 -20.05
C ALA A 7 4.62 19.53 -20.39
N TYR A 8 3.33 19.68 -20.11
CA TYR A 8 2.30 18.73 -20.53
C TYR A 8 0.94 19.42 -20.71
N HIS A 9 0.06 18.85 -21.55
CA HIS A 9 -1.31 19.33 -21.78
C HIS A 9 -1.37 20.75 -22.38
N ASP A 10 -2.59 21.30 -22.53
CA ASP A 10 -2.83 22.64 -23.07
C ASP A 10 -2.05 23.77 -22.39
N ILE A 11 -1.88 23.70 -21.06
CA ILE A 11 -1.09 24.69 -20.31
C ILE A 11 0.39 24.60 -20.71
N GLY A 12 0.90 23.39 -20.92
CA GLY A 12 2.23 23.18 -21.48
C GLY A 12 2.38 23.81 -22.86
N CYS A 13 1.41 23.58 -23.76
CA CYS A 13 1.41 24.17 -25.10
C CYS A 13 1.35 25.70 -25.06
N ALA A 14 0.45 26.27 -24.25
CA ALA A 14 0.32 27.71 -24.06
C ALA A 14 1.62 28.33 -23.51
N GLY A 15 2.24 27.66 -22.53
CA GLY A 15 3.49 28.11 -21.95
C GLY A 15 4.66 28.06 -22.93
N ILE A 16 4.77 27.02 -23.75
CA ILE A 16 5.79 26.93 -24.81
C ILE A 16 5.61 28.06 -25.82
N ASN A 17 4.38 28.27 -26.31
CA ASN A 17 4.09 29.33 -27.28
C ASN A 17 4.41 30.72 -26.70
N ALA A 18 4.08 30.97 -25.43
CA ALA A 18 4.39 32.23 -24.76
C ALA A 18 5.91 32.44 -24.59
N LEU A 19 6.67 31.39 -24.27
CA LEU A 19 8.13 31.46 -24.21
C LEU A 19 8.76 31.75 -25.57
N VAL A 20 8.29 31.11 -26.63
CA VAL A 20 8.76 31.36 -28.00
C VAL A 20 8.44 32.80 -28.41
N ALA A 21 7.21 33.27 -28.18
CA ALA A 21 6.80 34.63 -28.51
C ALA A 21 7.61 35.68 -27.72
N ALA A 22 7.90 35.41 -26.45
CA ALA A 22 8.77 36.25 -25.63
C ALA A 22 10.25 36.16 -26.04
N GLY A 23 10.63 35.27 -26.97
CA GLY A 23 11.97 35.12 -27.53
C GLY A 23 12.95 34.33 -26.64
N TYR A 24 12.48 33.39 -25.83
CA TYR A 24 13.36 32.46 -25.10
C TYR A 24 13.99 31.45 -26.06
N ASP A 25 15.24 31.09 -25.79
CA ASP A 25 15.94 30.03 -26.53
C ASP A 25 15.68 28.70 -25.82
N ILE A 26 14.67 27.96 -26.28
CA ILE A 26 14.26 26.70 -25.63
C ILE A 26 15.18 25.57 -26.12
N THR A 27 16.09 25.11 -25.26
CA THR A 27 17.10 24.11 -25.64
C THR A 27 16.54 22.69 -25.68
N ALA A 28 15.58 22.38 -24.81
CA ALA A 28 14.89 21.09 -24.76
C ALA A 28 13.55 21.19 -24.02
N ILE A 29 12.60 20.37 -24.45
CA ILE A 29 11.32 20.15 -23.78
C ILE A 29 11.26 18.73 -23.22
N TYR A 30 10.84 18.59 -21.97
CA TYR A 30 10.57 17.31 -21.31
C TYR A 30 9.06 17.16 -21.08
N THR A 31 8.50 16.03 -21.50
CA THR A 31 7.06 15.77 -21.47
C THR A 31 6.77 14.32 -21.05
N HIS A 32 5.53 13.86 -21.21
CA HIS A 32 5.09 12.49 -20.90
C HIS A 32 4.46 11.84 -22.14
N PRO A 33 4.53 10.50 -22.28
CA PRO A 33 3.65 9.80 -23.20
C PRO A 33 2.20 9.92 -22.74
N ASP A 34 1.27 9.95 -23.69
CA ASP A 34 -0.16 10.01 -23.37
C ASP A 34 -0.63 8.68 -22.76
N SER A 35 -1.43 8.75 -21.67
CA SER A 35 -1.92 7.56 -20.97
C SER A 35 -3.16 6.96 -21.67
N PRO A 36 -3.20 5.64 -21.96
CA PRO A 36 -4.38 4.99 -22.53
C PRO A 36 -5.65 5.11 -21.66
N SER A 37 -5.47 5.37 -20.35
CA SER A 37 -6.56 5.48 -19.39
C SER A 37 -7.13 6.91 -19.27
N GLU A 38 -6.58 7.88 -20.00
CA GLU A 38 -7.02 9.27 -19.98
C GLU A 38 -7.69 9.64 -21.30
N ASN A 39 -8.73 10.47 -21.22
CA ASN A 39 -9.38 10.97 -22.43
C ASN A 39 -8.47 12.00 -23.11
N HIS A 40 -8.12 11.76 -24.38
CA HIS A 40 -7.26 12.64 -25.17
C HIS A 40 -8.06 13.82 -25.74
N PHE A 41 -8.28 14.86 -24.93
CA PHE A 41 -8.96 16.09 -25.35
C PHE A 41 -8.02 17.30 -25.50
N PHE A 42 -6.75 17.14 -25.10
CA PHE A 42 -5.79 18.23 -24.94
C PHE A 42 -4.73 18.28 -26.05
N GLY A 43 -4.11 19.45 -26.21
CA GLY A 43 -2.99 19.67 -27.11
C GLY A 43 -1.75 18.87 -26.71
N SER A 44 -1.07 18.32 -27.72
CA SER A 44 0.17 17.55 -27.52
C SER A 44 1.39 18.48 -27.46
N VAL A 45 2.04 18.52 -26.31
CA VAL A 45 3.31 19.26 -26.14
C VAL A 45 4.39 18.75 -27.08
N ALA A 46 4.46 17.44 -27.33
CA ALA A 46 5.41 16.87 -28.28
C ALA A 46 5.18 17.37 -29.71
N ARG A 47 3.91 17.52 -30.12
CA ARG A 47 3.57 18.12 -31.41
C ARG A 47 3.96 19.59 -31.48
N THR A 48 3.61 20.38 -30.45
CA THR A 48 3.97 21.80 -30.38
C THR A 48 5.49 22.00 -30.40
N ALA A 49 6.25 21.15 -29.70
CA ALA A 49 7.72 21.18 -29.74
C ALA A 49 8.26 20.92 -31.15
N ALA A 50 7.74 19.89 -31.83
CA ALA A 50 8.14 19.53 -33.19
C ALA A 50 7.83 20.63 -34.21
N GLU A 51 6.67 21.29 -34.11
CA GLU A 51 6.28 22.42 -34.96
C GLU A 51 7.23 23.62 -34.82
N HIS A 52 7.79 23.82 -33.63
CA HIS A 52 8.80 24.85 -33.36
C HIS A 52 10.25 24.38 -33.61
N GLY A 53 10.45 23.11 -34.00
CA GLY A 53 11.77 22.53 -34.21
C GLY A 53 12.59 22.34 -32.92
N ILE A 54 11.93 22.22 -31.76
CA ILE A 54 12.58 22.09 -30.45
C ILE A 54 12.74 20.60 -30.09
N PRO A 55 13.93 20.15 -29.63
CA PRO A 55 14.11 18.79 -29.13
C PRO A 55 13.15 18.45 -27.99
N VAL A 56 12.47 17.31 -28.08
CA VAL A 56 11.53 16.83 -27.06
C VAL A 56 11.90 15.44 -26.56
N TYR A 57 11.80 15.23 -25.25
CA TYR A 57 12.07 13.97 -24.57
C TYR A 57 10.93 13.61 -23.62
N ALA A 58 10.68 12.31 -23.43
CA ALA A 58 9.67 11.82 -22.49
C ALA A 58 10.20 10.63 -21.67
N PRO A 59 11.18 10.86 -20.77
CA PRO A 59 11.69 9.80 -19.90
C PRO A 59 10.68 9.43 -18.82
N ASP A 60 10.66 8.16 -18.41
CA ASP A 60 9.85 7.70 -17.29
C ASP A 60 10.26 8.39 -15.98
N ASP A 61 11.58 8.53 -15.75
CA ASP A 61 12.15 9.32 -14.67
C ASP A 61 13.18 10.32 -15.20
N VAL A 62 12.83 11.61 -15.14
CA VAL A 62 13.72 12.70 -15.55
C VAL A 62 14.81 12.99 -14.52
N ASN A 63 14.68 12.48 -13.29
CA ASN A 63 15.69 12.62 -12.24
C ASN A 63 16.78 11.55 -12.32
N HIS A 64 16.70 10.62 -13.27
CA HIS A 64 17.75 9.65 -13.51
C HIS A 64 19.07 10.37 -13.87
N PRO A 65 20.24 9.95 -13.35
CA PRO A 65 21.50 10.68 -13.49
C PRO A 65 21.85 11.11 -14.93
N LEU A 66 21.61 10.24 -15.92
CA LEU A 66 21.80 10.55 -17.35
C LEU A 66 21.03 11.80 -17.84
N TRP A 67 19.82 12.02 -17.32
CA TRP A 67 19.01 13.17 -17.69
C TRP A 67 19.41 14.42 -16.93
N VAL A 68 19.75 14.28 -15.65
CA VAL A 68 20.32 15.36 -14.83
C VAL A 68 21.58 15.91 -15.51
N ASP A 69 22.53 15.04 -15.86
CA ASP A 69 23.77 15.42 -16.55
C ASP A 69 23.50 16.15 -17.87
N ARG A 70 22.52 15.67 -18.65
CA ARG A 70 22.15 16.28 -19.93
C ARG A 70 21.54 17.67 -19.73
N ILE A 71 20.67 17.85 -18.74
CA ILE A 71 20.04 19.14 -18.43
C ILE A 71 21.09 20.13 -17.92
N GLN A 72 21.97 19.71 -17.02
CA GLN A 72 23.06 20.54 -16.51
C GLN A 72 24.03 20.96 -17.63
N SER A 73 24.34 20.04 -18.54
CA SER A 73 25.19 20.30 -19.71
C SER A 73 24.58 21.31 -20.68
N ALA A 74 23.24 21.45 -20.71
CA ALA A 74 22.57 22.47 -21.52
C ALA A 74 22.78 23.89 -20.97
N GLN A 75 23.23 24.03 -19.72
CA GLN A 75 23.46 25.31 -19.02
C GLN A 75 22.26 26.25 -19.14
N PRO A 76 21.06 25.86 -18.66
CA PRO A 76 19.89 26.71 -18.74
C PRO A 76 20.08 27.99 -17.90
N ASP A 77 19.68 29.13 -18.43
CA ASP A 77 19.56 30.34 -17.62
C ASP A 77 18.33 30.20 -16.69
N VAL A 78 17.26 29.58 -17.18
CA VAL A 78 15.98 29.44 -16.49
C VAL A 78 15.34 28.08 -16.78
N ILE A 79 14.60 27.55 -15.80
CA ILE A 79 13.75 26.38 -15.98
C ILE A 79 12.28 26.78 -15.82
N PHE A 80 11.42 26.24 -16.68
CA PHE A 80 9.97 26.39 -16.56
C PHE A 80 9.27 25.04 -16.44
N SER A 81 8.33 24.94 -15.52
CA SER A 81 7.41 23.81 -15.35
C SER A 81 5.98 24.27 -15.62
N PHE A 82 5.37 23.70 -16.66
CA PHE A 82 4.00 23.98 -17.09
C PHE A 82 3.20 22.68 -17.06
N TYR A 83 2.57 22.38 -15.91
CA TYR A 83 1.76 21.19 -15.70
C TYR A 83 2.53 19.85 -15.86
N TYR A 84 3.84 19.87 -15.67
CA TYR A 84 4.63 18.64 -15.65
C TYR A 84 4.26 17.78 -14.44
N ARG A 85 4.10 16.46 -14.66
CA ARG A 85 3.50 15.55 -13.66
C ARG A 85 4.48 15.03 -12.62
N ASN A 86 5.76 14.90 -12.98
CA ASN A 86 6.78 14.32 -12.11
C ASN A 86 7.48 15.44 -11.33
N LEU A 87 7.87 15.15 -10.09
CA LEU A 87 8.64 16.08 -9.28
C LEU A 87 10.08 16.15 -9.82
N LEU A 88 10.65 17.35 -9.86
CA LEU A 88 12.04 17.58 -10.27
C LEU A 88 12.94 17.61 -9.02
N CYS A 89 14.09 16.94 -9.09
CA CYS A 89 15.07 16.94 -8.01
C CYS A 89 15.82 18.27 -7.91
N ASP A 90 16.41 18.53 -6.75
CA ASP A 90 17.15 19.76 -6.49
C ASP A 90 18.35 19.94 -7.45
N GLU A 91 18.95 18.85 -7.93
CA GLU A 91 20.06 18.90 -8.90
C GLU A 91 19.63 19.51 -10.25
N ILE A 92 18.40 19.26 -10.67
CA ILE A 92 17.81 19.88 -11.87
C ILE A 92 17.42 21.32 -11.55
N LEU A 93 16.73 21.57 -10.44
CA LEU A 93 16.25 22.91 -10.08
C LEU A 93 17.40 23.92 -9.91
N ASN A 94 18.51 23.49 -9.32
CA ASN A 94 19.70 24.30 -9.07
C ASN A 94 20.60 24.47 -10.30
N SER A 95 20.31 23.80 -11.41
CA SER A 95 21.09 23.94 -12.65
C SER A 95 20.85 25.27 -13.38
N ALA A 96 19.73 25.95 -13.07
CA ALA A 96 19.36 27.21 -13.69
C ALA A 96 19.84 28.43 -12.90
N THR A 97 20.57 29.34 -13.54
CA THR A 97 21.17 30.50 -12.88
C THR A 97 20.18 31.55 -12.39
N VAL A 98 19.11 31.81 -13.16
CA VAL A 98 18.01 32.72 -12.80
C VAL A 98 17.02 32.00 -11.87
N GLY A 99 16.90 30.67 -12.01
CA GLY A 99 16.07 29.80 -11.19
C GLY A 99 15.04 29.00 -11.99
N ALA A 100 14.23 28.23 -11.27
CA ALA A 100 13.16 27.41 -11.82
C ALA A 100 11.78 27.95 -11.40
N PHE A 101 10.84 28.01 -12.34
CA PHE A 101 9.49 28.55 -12.12
C PHE A 101 8.42 27.53 -12.53
N ASN A 102 7.35 27.42 -11.74
CA ASN A 102 6.22 26.56 -12.03
C ASN A 102 4.94 27.39 -12.18
N LEU A 103 4.16 27.07 -13.22
CA LEU A 103 2.84 27.63 -13.43
C LEU A 103 1.79 26.69 -12.85
N HIS A 104 1.14 27.14 -11.79
CA HIS A 104 0.13 26.38 -11.05
C HIS A 104 -1.28 26.93 -11.28
N GLY A 105 -2.25 26.03 -11.39
CA GLY A 105 -3.64 26.33 -11.73
C GLY A 105 -4.54 26.75 -10.56
N SER A 106 -4.01 27.49 -9.58
CA SER A 106 -4.80 28.06 -8.49
C SER A 106 -4.27 29.42 -8.03
N LEU A 107 -5.00 30.06 -7.11
CA LEU A 107 -4.55 31.22 -6.34
C LEU A 107 -3.72 30.77 -5.13
N LEU A 108 -2.42 30.55 -5.32
CA LEU A 108 -1.51 30.24 -4.21
C LEU A 108 -1.52 31.35 -3.15
N PRO A 109 -1.47 31.00 -1.84
CA PRO A 109 -1.16 29.69 -1.28
C PRO A 109 -2.33 28.68 -1.20
N HIS A 110 -3.53 29.02 -1.66
CA HIS A 110 -4.67 28.10 -1.65
C HIS A 110 -4.58 27.07 -2.78
N TYR A 111 -5.08 25.86 -2.52
CA TYR A 111 -5.16 24.76 -3.49
C TYR A 111 -3.80 24.36 -4.09
N ARG A 112 -2.76 24.28 -3.26
CA ARG A 112 -1.50 23.59 -3.58
C ARG A 112 -1.74 22.10 -3.84
N GLY A 113 -0.78 21.45 -4.48
CA GLY A 113 -0.85 20.02 -4.77
C GLY A 113 -1.50 19.75 -6.13
N ARG A 114 -2.40 18.77 -6.19
CA ARG A 114 -2.81 18.17 -7.47
C ARG A 114 -4.29 18.40 -7.77
N ALA A 115 -4.62 18.45 -9.06
CA ALA A 115 -5.97 18.65 -9.59
C ALA A 115 -6.73 19.90 -9.06
N PRO A 116 -6.08 21.08 -8.94
CA PRO A 116 -6.72 22.28 -8.37
C PRO A 116 -7.99 22.69 -9.13
N LEU A 117 -7.97 22.59 -10.47
CA LEU A 117 -9.14 22.83 -11.35
C LEU A 117 -10.40 22.10 -10.87
N ASN A 118 -10.29 20.82 -10.56
CA ASN A 118 -11.43 20.02 -10.13
C ASN A 118 -11.80 20.34 -8.68
N TRP A 119 -10.81 20.57 -7.81
CA TRP A 119 -11.05 20.84 -6.40
C TRP A 119 -11.80 22.15 -6.16
N VAL A 120 -11.47 23.23 -6.87
CA VAL A 120 -12.20 24.51 -6.73
C VAL A 120 -13.67 24.37 -7.13
N LEU A 121 -13.96 23.55 -8.15
CA LEU A 121 -15.34 23.24 -8.54
C LEU A 121 -16.05 22.38 -7.51
N VAL A 122 -15.41 21.31 -7.01
CA VAL A 122 -15.97 20.44 -5.95
C VAL A 122 -16.31 21.25 -4.69
N LYS A 123 -15.43 22.18 -4.30
CA LYS A 123 -15.62 23.04 -3.12
C LYS A 123 -16.58 24.20 -3.36
N GLY A 124 -17.06 24.40 -4.59
CA GLY A 124 -18.02 25.45 -4.91
C GLY A 124 -17.42 26.85 -4.84
N GLU A 125 -16.13 27.00 -5.12
CA GLU A 125 -15.46 28.28 -5.13
C GLU A 125 -16.05 29.20 -6.21
N THR A 126 -16.07 30.50 -5.94
CA THR A 126 -16.53 31.54 -6.88
C THR A 126 -15.39 32.19 -7.66
N GLU A 127 -14.15 31.96 -7.23
CA GLU A 127 -12.95 32.40 -7.92
C GLU A 127 -11.83 31.36 -7.81
N THR A 128 -10.93 31.40 -8.78
CA THR A 128 -9.65 30.69 -8.79
C THR A 128 -8.64 31.54 -9.57
N GLY A 129 -7.58 30.96 -10.09
CA GLY A 129 -6.62 31.67 -10.91
C GLY A 129 -5.45 30.82 -11.33
N VAL A 130 -4.44 31.48 -11.86
CA VAL A 130 -3.15 30.91 -12.21
C VAL A 130 -2.06 31.65 -11.46
N THR A 131 -1.03 30.93 -11.02
CA THR A 131 0.11 31.50 -10.31
C THR A 131 1.41 30.99 -10.90
N LEU A 132 2.29 31.91 -11.30
CA LEU A 132 3.68 31.59 -11.57
C LEU A 132 4.50 31.81 -10.30
N HIS A 133 5.18 30.78 -9.81
CA HIS A 133 5.97 30.84 -8.58
C HIS A 133 7.33 30.16 -8.75
N ARG A 134 8.30 30.50 -7.90
CA ARG A 134 9.60 29.84 -7.85
C ARG A 134 9.46 28.41 -7.32
N MET A 135 10.16 27.47 -7.93
CA MET A 135 10.22 26.08 -7.48
C MET A 135 11.22 25.94 -6.34
N VAL A 136 10.83 25.21 -5.31
CA VAL A 136 11.64 24.82 -4.15
C VAL A 136 11.35 23.35 -3.84
N SER A 137 12.13 22.73 -2.96
CA SER A 137 11.98 21.31 -2.59
C SER A 137 10.56 20.95 -2.11
N ARG A 138 9.85 21.90 -1.47
CA ARG A 138 8.44 21.76 -1.12
C ARG A 138 7.54 22.17 -2.29
N ALA A 139 6.72 21.22 -2.77
CA ALA A 139 5.77 21.43 -3.86
C ALA A 139 4.87 22.67 -3.65
N ASP A 140 4.76 23.48 -4.71
CA ASP A 140 3.90 24.68 -4.81
C ASP A 140 4.09 25.72 -3.68
N ALA A 141 5.27 25.73 -3.03
CA ALA A 141 5.49 26.52 -1.81
C ALA A 141 6.34 27.78 -1.99
N GLY A 142 7.10 27.90 -3.09
CA GLY A 142 8.05 29.00 -3.27
C GLY A 142 7.38 30.35 -3.58
N ALA A 143 8.17 31.41 -3.55
CA ALA A 143 7.71 32.79 -3.75
C ALA A 143 6.91 32.98 -5.04
N ILE A 144 5.81 33.72 -4.95
CA ILE A 144 4.94 34.08 -6.07
C ILE A 144 5.62 35.18 -6.89
N VAL A 145 5.70 34.97 -8.20
CA VAL A 145 6.22 35.94 -9.17
C VAL A 145 5.08 36.71 -9.81
N ALA A 146 4.02 36.01 -10.23
CA ALA A 146 2.82 36.62 -10.79
C ALA A 146 1.59 35.76 -10.50
N GLN A 147 0.42 36.39 -10.42
CA GLN A 147 -0.84 35.71 -10.19
C GLN A 147 -1.98 36.45 -10.90
N HIS A 148 -2.90 35.69 -11.51
CA HIS A 148 -4.06 36.23 -12.22
C HIS A 148 -5.33 35.52 -11.73
N ARG A 149 -6.30 36.31 -11.24
CA ARG A 149 -7.60 35.85 -10.76
C ARG A 149 -8.58 35.57 -11.90
N VAL A 150 -9.38 34.53 -11.73
CA VAL A 150 -10.40 34.08 -12.68
C VAL A 150 -11.69 33.81 -11.92
N ALA A 151 -12.78 34.47 -12.30
CA ALA A 151 -14.10 34.21 -11.74
C ALA A 151 -14.69 32.88 -12.26
N ILE A 152 -15.28 32.10 -11.36
CA ILE A 152 -15.98 30.84 -11.66
C ILE A 152 -17.47 31.15 -11.74
N ALA A 153 -18.07 30.96 -12.91
CA ALA A 153 -19.51 31.15 -13.05
C ALA A 153 -20.29 29.99 -12.39
N PRO A 154 -21.54 30.20 -11.93
CA PRO A 154 -22.33 29.13 -11.30
C PRO A 154 -22.53 27.88 -12.16
N ALA A 155 -22.60 28.04 -13.49
CA ALA A 155 -22.78 26.95 -14.44
C ALA A 155 -21.46 26.46 -15.07
N GLU A 156 -20.31 26.92 -14.56
CA GLU A 156 -18.98 26.56 -15.08
C GLU A 156 -18.72 25.06 -14.91
N THR A 157 -18.19 24.39 -15.93
CA THR A 157 -17.73 23.00 -15.84
C THR A 157 -16.20 22.94 -15.83
N ALA A 158 -15.65 21.76 -15.55
CA ALA A 158 -14.20 21.56 -15.58
C ALA A 158 -13.58 21.95 -16.93
N LEU A 159 -14.22 21.62 -18.05
CA LEU A 159 -13.72 21.95 -19.39
C LEU A 159 -13.74 23.46 -19.66
N THR A 160 -14.85 24.13 -19.33
CA THR A 160 -14.96 25.58 -19.60
C THR A 160 -14.05 26.39 -18.68
N LEU A 161 -13.89 25.98 -17.42
CA LEU A 161 -12.94 26.58 -16.50
C LEU A 161 -11.49 26.32 -16.93
N HIS A 162 -11.18 25.13 -17.45
CA HIS A 162 -9.87 24.80 -18.00
C HIS A 162 -9.48 25.74 -19.15
N HIS A 163 -10.39 26.03 -20.08
CA HIS A 163 -10.14 27.01 -21.14
C HIS A 163 -9.90 28.42 -20.58
N LYS A 164 -10.69 28.86 -19.59
CA LYS A 164 -10.48 30.15 -18.91
C LYS A 164 -9.11 30.23 -18.23
N LEU A 165 -8.70 29.18 -17.52
CA LEU A 165 -7.38 29.10 -16.89
C LEU A 165 -6.25 29.09 -17.92
N THR A 166 -6.44 28.40 -19.05
CA THR A 166 -5.45 28.37 -20.14
C THR A 166 -5.27 29.75 -20.77
N LYS A 167 -6.37 30.50 -20.97
CA LYS A 167 -6.29 31.88 -21.42
C LYS A 167 -5.61 32.77 -20.38
N ALA A 168 -6.02 32.70 -19.11
CA ALA A 168 -5.42 33.49 -18.03
C ALA A 168 -3.93 33.19 -17.82
N ALA A 169 -3.52 31.94 -18.00
CA ALA A 169 -2.11 31.52 -18.02
C ALA A 169 -1.35 32.18 -19.16
N SER A 170 -1.91 32.18 -20.37
CA SER A 170 -1.28 32.81 -21.53
C SER A 170 -1.09 34.31 -21.31
N ASP A 171 -2.13 34.99 -20.81
CA ASP A 171 -2.10 36.43 -20.52
C ASP A 171 -1.07 36.76 -19.42
N LEU A 172 -1.07 35.97 -18.33
CA LEU A 172 -0.08 36.12 -17.24
C LEU A 172 1.34 35.96 -17.75
N LEU A 173 1.58 34.96 -18.60
CA LEU A 173 2.91 34.67 -19.16
C LEU A 173 3.35 35.76 -20.14
N GLU A 174 2.46 36.26 -20.99
CA GLU A 174 2.74 37.37 -21.92
C GLU A 174 3.24 38.61 -21.16
N ASP A 175 2.65 38.92 -20.00
CA ASP A 175 3.05 40.05 -19.16
C ASP A 175 4.38 39.81 -18.42
N ILE A 176 4.55 38.64 -17.78
CA ILE A 176 5.66 38.42 -16.83
C ILE A 176 6.95 37.90 -17.49
N LEU A 177 6.85 37.15 -18.60
CA LEU A 177 8.02 36.54 -19.24
C LEU A 177 9.04 37.58 -19.75
N PRO A 178 8.65 38.73 -20.33
CA PRO A 178 9.59 39.81 -20.66
C PRO A 178 10.26 40.42 -19.43
N VAL A 179 9.56 40.51 -18.30
CA VAL A 179 10.10 41.05 -17.04
C VAL A 179 11.15 40.11 -16.45
N ILE A 180 10.90 38.79 -16.46
CA ILE A 180 11.86 37.78 -16.00
C ILE A 180 13.18 37.87 -16.76
N LYS A 181 13.15 38.19 -18.07
CA LYS A 181 14.35 38.39 -18.89
C LYS A 181 15.27 39.52 -18.43
N THR A 182 14.75 40.48 -17.69
CA THR A 182 15.55 41.60 -17.16
C THR A 182 16.37 41.23 -15.92
N GLY A 183 16.11 40.05 -15.33
CA GLY A 183 16.66 39.64 -14.04
C GLY A 183 16.04 40.35 -12.82
N HIS A 184 15.16 41.33 -13.04
CA HIS A 184 14.52 42.13 -11.98
C HIS A 184 13.00 41.92 -12.04
N PHE A 185 12.50 40.98 -11.23
CA PHE A 185 11.09 40.63 -11.18
C PHE A 185 10.62 40.49 -9.72
N PRO A 186 9.34 40.75 -9.43
CA PRO A 186 8.80 40.63 -8.09
C PRO A 186 8.88 39.19 -7.58
N GLN A 187 9.13 39.04 -6.29
CA GLN A 187 9.04 37.77 -5.57
C GLN A 187 8.39 38.04 -4.21
N VAL A 188 7.21 37.46 -4.01
CA VAL A 188 6.43 37.61 -2.77
C VAL A 188 6.34 36.25 -2.10
N GLU A 189 6.91 36.13 -0.89
CA GLU A 189 6.82 34.90 -0.12
C GLU A 189 5.37 34.55 0.20
N GLN A 190 5.06 33.25 0.12
CA GLN A 190 3.72 32.78 0.41
C GLN A 190 3.44 32.78 1.92
N ASP A 191 2.25 33.23 2.31
CA ASP A 191 1.76 33.07 3.69
C ASP A 191 1.36 31.60 3.93
N HIS A 192 2.28 30.83 4.49
CA HIS A 192 2.09 29.39 4.73
C HIS A 192 0.93 29.07 5.69
N SER A 193 0.52 30.01 6.54
CA SER A 193 -0.62 29.79 7.45
C SER A 193 -1.97 29.69 6.73
N LYS A 194 -2.05 30.23 5.50
CA LYS A 194 -3.23 30.22 4.65
C LYS A 194 -3.22 29.09 3.62
N ALA A 195 -2.17 28.27 3.58
CA ALA A 195 -2.02 27.25 2.57
C ALA A 195 -3.03 26.11 2.74
N SER A 196 -3.64 25.69 1.63
CA SER A 196 -4.43 24.46 1.56
C SER A 196 -3.81 23.52 0.53
N ILE A 197 -3.76 22.21 0.83
CA ILE A 197 -3.12 21.19 0.00
C ILE A 197 -4.14 20.11 -0.33
N PHE A 198 -4.26 19.76 -1.60
CA PHE A 198 -5.11 18.67 -2.06
C PHE A 198 -4.35 17.63 -2.86
N GLY A 199 -4.75 16.37 -2.70
CA GLY A 199 -4.14 15.21 -3.35
C GLY A 199 -4.68 14.94 -4.76
N ARG A 200 -4.13 13.90 -5.39
CA ARG A 200 -4.64 13.36 -6.65
C ARG A 200 -6.07 12.86 -6.46
N ARG A 201 -6.95 13.13 -7.42
CA ARG A 201 -8.28 12.51 -7.51
C ARG A 201 -8.23 11.25 -8.38
N THR A 202 -9.05 10.28 -8.00
CA THR A 202 -9.31 9.03 -8.71
C THR A 202 -10.74 9.06 -9.26
N PRO A 203 -11.08 8.20 -10.25
CA PRO A 203 -12.46 8.06 -10.71
C PRO A 203 -13.44 7.76 -9.56
N GLN A 204 -13.02 7.04 -8.53
CA GLN A 204 -13.85 6.68 -7.37
C GLN A 204 -14.30 7.92 -6.56
N ASP A 205 -13.50 8.99 -6.55
CA ASP A 205 -13.87 10.27 -5.92
C ASP A 205 -15.03 10.97 -6.65
N GLY A 206 -15.49 10.44 -7.79
CA GLY A 206 -16.69 10.85 -8.50
C GLY A 206 -17.98 10.21 -7.98
N CYS A 207 -17.91 9.32 -6.97
CA CYS A 207 -19.09 8.66 -6.43
C CYS A 207 -20.02 9.66 -5.70
N ILE A 208 -21.27 9.75 -6.15
CA ILE A 208 -22.26 10.67 -5.58
C ILE A 208 -22.71 10.17 -4.21
N ASN A 209 -22.51 11.01 -3.19
CA ASN A 209 -23.16 10.84 -1.90
C ASN A 209 -24.49 11.61 -1.88
N TRP A 210 -25.61 10.90 -2.01
CA TRP A 210 -26.94 11.52 -2.02
C TRP A 210 -27.31 12.22 -0.71
N HIS A 211 -26.61 11.95 0.41
CA HIS A 211 -26.81 12.66 1.68
C HIS A 211 -26.18 14.05 1.69
N SER A 212 -25.37 14.41 0.69
CA SER A 212 -24.91 15.78 0.51
C SER A 212 -26.05 16.69 0.02
N PRO A 213 -26.00 18.00 0.30
CA PRO A 213 -26.90 18.97 -0.33
C PRO A 213 -26.82 18.94 -1.86
N ALA A 214 -27.94 19.24 -2.54
CA ALA A 214 -28.02 19.18 -4.00
C ALA A 214 -26.96 20.05 -4.73
N HIS A 215 -26.59 21.20 -4.16
CA HIS A 215 -25.56 22.07 -4.74
C HIS A 215 -24.15 21.46 -4.65
N GLU A 216 -23.81 20.72 -3.59
CA GLU A 216 -22.52 20.01 -3.50
C GLU A 216 -22.44 18.87 -4.52
N ILE A 217 -23.56 18.18 -4.75
CA ILE A 217 -23.62 17.12 -5.77
C ILE A 217 -23.49 17.71 -7.17
N ASP A 218 -24.16 18.85 -7.44
CA ASP A 218 -24.01 19.57 -8.70
C ASP A 218 -22.57 20.06 -8.92
N ASN A 219 -21.93 20.60 -7.88
CA ASN A 219 -20.50 20.96 -7.88
C ASN A 219 -19.61 19.79 -8.28
N LEU A 220 -19.84 18.60 -7.70
CA LEU A 220 -19.13 17.38 -8.08
C LEU A 220 -19.35 17.04 -9.55
N ILE A 221 -20.60 17.05 -10.03
CA ILE A 221 -20.93 16.76 -11.43
C ILE A 221 -20.19 17.73 -12.36
N ARG A 222 -20.27 19.04 -12.10
CA ARG A 222 -19.55 20.07 -12.90
C ARG A 222 -18.03 19.89 -12.86
N ALA A 223 -17.48 19.43 -11.74
CA ALA A 223 -16.06 19.21 -11.55
C ALA A 223 -15.49 18.00 -12.29
N VAL A 224 -16.32 17.00 -12.63
CA VAL A 224 -15.84 15.75 -13.27
C VAL A 224 -16.65 15.35 -14.49
N THR A 225 -17.48 16.23 -15.04
CA THR A 225 -18.19 15.99 -16.29
C THR A 225 -17.23 15.86 -17.48
N ASP A 226 -17.74 15.43 -18.63
CA ASP A 226 -16.97 15.20 -19.85
C ASP A 226 -16.03 16.39 -20.15
N PRO A 227 -14.74 16.13 -20.46
CA PRO A 227 -14.07 14.86 -20.73
C PRO A 227 -13.50 14.10 -19.52
N TRP A 228 -13.83 14.47 -18.28
CA TRP A 228 -13.43 13.71 -17.09
C TRP A 228 -14.29 12.44 -16.90
N PRO A 229 -13.95 11.52 -15.96
CA PRO A 229 -14.64 10.23 -15.81
C PRO A 229 -16.14 10.27 -15.46
N GLY A 230 -16.69 11.43 -15.11
CA GLY A 230 -18.08 11.60 -14.71
C GLY A 230 -18.35 11.33 -13.23
N ALA A 231 -19.37 11.99 -12.68
CA ALA A 231 -19.89 11.67 -11.36
C ALA A 231 -20.83 10.47 -11.49
N PHE A 232 -20.83 9.52 -10.56
CA PHE A 232 -21.57 8.27 -10.73
C PHE A 232 -22.27 7.80 -9.46
N SER A 233 -23.27 6.93 -9.63
CA SER A 233 -24.04 6.32 -8.56
C SER A 233 -24.48 4.91 -8.98
N TYR A 234 -25.16 4.19 -8.08
CA TYR A 234 -25.68 2.84 -8.33
C TYR A 234 -27.20 2.76 -8.23
N VAL A 235 -27.77 1.88 -9.06
CA VAL A 235 -29.13 1.34 -8.94
C VAL A 235 -28.99 -0.17 -8.74
N GLY A 236 -29.22 -0.65 -7.52
CA GLY A 236 -28.88 -2.04 -7.18
C GLY A 236 -27.39 -2.28 -7.41
N GLY A 237 -27.04 -3.26 -8.25
CA GLY A 237 -25.66 -3.53 -8.67
C GLY A 237 -25.19 -2.75 -9.92
N ALA A 238 -26.07 -2.02 -10.61
CA ALA A 238 -25.74 -1.35 -11.87
C ALA A 238 -25.19 0.07 -11.64
N LYS A 239 -24.01 0.36 -12.18
CA LYS A 239 -23.40 1.70 -12.17
C LYS A 239 -23.97 2.57 -13.29
N PHE A 240 -24.22 3.83 -12.98
CA PHE A 240 -24.56 4.85 -13.97
C PHE A 240 -23.84 6.16 -13.68
N VAL A 241 -23.58 6.94 -14.73
CA VAL A 241 -22.85 8.21 -14.69
C VAL A 241 -23.84 9.35 -14.95
N VAL A 242 -23.66 10.46 -14.23
CA VAL A 242 -24.40 11.71 -14.34
C VAL A 242 -23.48 12.75 -14.97
N TRP A 243 -23.87 13.26 -16.14
CA TRP A 243 -23.09 14.23 -16.89
C TRP A 243 -23.52 15.67 -16.65
N LYS A 244 -24.81 15.89 -16.36
CA LYS A 244 -25.36 17.22 -16.08
C LYS A 244 -26.45 17.16 -15.02
N GLY A 245 -26.29 17.95 -13.97
CA GLY A 245 -27.27 18.16 -12.91
C GLY A 245 -28.00 19.50 -13.05
N ARG A 246 -29.12 19.62 -12.34
CA ARG A 246 -29.76 20.90 -12.04
C ARG A 246 -30.34 20.86 -10.62
N VAL A 247 -29.95 21.83 -9.79
CA VAL A 247 -30.44 21.96 -8.41
C VAL A 247 -31.88 22.47 -8.40
N LEU A 248 -32.73 21.83 -7.61
CA LEU A 248 -34.12 22.20 -7.38
C LEU A 248 -34.35 22.51 -5.89
N GLN A 249 -35.01 23.64 -5.62
CA GLN A 249 -35.39 24.07 -4.26
C GLN A 249 -36.89 23.86 -4.00
N GLY A 250 -37.28 23.76 -2.73
CA GLY A 250 -38.69 23.77 -2.32
C GLY A 250 -39.48 22.49 -2.59
N LEU A 251 -38.81 21.36 -2.84
CA LEU A 251 -39.46 20.06 -3.02
C LEU A 251 -39.73 19.35 -1.69
N GLN A 252 -40.70 18.45 -1.70
CA GLN A 252 -41.16 17.68 -0.54
C GLN A 252 -40.03 16.84 0.06
N SER A 253 -39.92 16.80 1.39
CA SER A 253 -38.89 16.05 2.09
C SER A 253 -39.08 14.54 1.86
N ALA A 254 -38.08 13.90 1.24
CA ALA A 254 -37.97 12.46 1.13
C ALA A 254 -36.58 12.02 1.61
N LYS A 255 -36.39 10.71 1.80
CA LYS A 255 -35.08 10.17 2.16
C LYS A 255 -34.07 10.49 1.04
N ALA A 256 -32.86 10.88 1.43
CA ALA A 256 -31.77 11.10 0.48
C ALA A 256 -31.54 9.86 -0.40
N GLY A 257 -31.42 10.08 -1.71
CA GLY A 257 -31.30 9.04 -2.73
C GLY A 257 -32.64 8.54 -3.28
N THR A 258 -33.79 9.00 -2.76
CA THR A 258 -35.11 8.59 -3.29
C THR A 258 -35.41 9.25 -4.63
N VAL A 259 -35.83 8.47 -5.62
CA VAL A 259 -36.34 8.94 -6.90
C VAL A 259 -37.71 9.60 -6.68
N LEU A 260 -37.81 10.92 -6.85
CA LEU A 260 -39.05 11.70 -6.70
C LEU A 260 -39.90 11.67 -7.98
N SER A 261 -39.24 11.72 -9.13
CA SER A 261 -39.87 11.65 -10.45
C SER A 261 -38.90 10.98 -11.43
N VAL A 262 -39.45 10.35 -12.46
CA VAL A 262 -38.69 9.73 -13.56
C VAL A 262 -38.79 10.52 -14.86
N SER A 263 -39.64 11.55 -14.92
CA SER A 263 -39.73 12.46 -16.07
C SER A 263 -40.19 13.86 -15.63
N PRO A 264 -39.27 14.80 -15.39
CA PRO A 264 -37.80 14.62 -15.44
C PRO A 264 -37.29 13.72 -14.29
N LEU A 265 -36.10 13.14 -14.47
CA LEU A 265 -35.47 12.31 -13.43
C LEU A 265 -34.98 13.19 -12.27
N ILE A 266 -35.69 13.15 -11.14
CA ILE A 266 -35.41 13.98 -9.96
C ILE A 266 -35.12 13.08 -8.77
N ILE A 267 -34.01 13.34 -8.08
CA ILE A 267 -33.57 12.60 -6.90
C ILE A 267 -33.56 13.51 -5.67
N ALA A 268 -34.14 13.05 -4.57
CA ALA A 268 -34.05 13.70 -3.26
C ALA A 268 -32.62 13.62 -2.73
N THR A 269 -32.13 14.70 -2.11
CA THR A 269 -30.76 14.79 -1.58
C THR A 269 -30.78 15.11 -0.09
N GLY A 270 -29.62 15.27 0.56
CA GLY A 270 -29.54 15.72 1.95
C GLY A 270 -30.07 17.14 2.17
N GLY A 271 -30.23 17.92 1.10
CA GLY A 271 -30.84 19.24 1.13
C GLY A 271 -31.28 19.67 -0.27
N GLY A 272 -32.60 19.78 -0.49
CA GLY A 272 -33.19 20.02 -1.81
C GLY A 272 -33.25 18.76 -2.66
N ALA A 273 -33.41 18.92 -3.98
CA ALA A 273 -33.36 17.82 -4.93
C ALA A 273 -32.45 18.13 -6.12
N LEU A 274 -32.03 17.10 -6.81
CA LEU A 274 -31.23 17.21 -8.03
C LEU A 274 -31.98 16.57 -9.20
N GLU A 275 -32.20 17.35 -10.26
CA GLU A 275 -32.59 16.83 -11.56
C GLU A 275 -31.35 16.29 -12.28
N ILE A 276 -31.39 15.02 -12.67
CA ILE A 276 -30.42 14.44 -13.60
C ILE A 276 -30.88 14.81 -15.00
N VAL A 277 -30.21 15.78 -15.62
CA VAL A 277 -30.56 16.27 -16.96
C VAL A 277 -30.07 15.27 -18.01
N THR A 278 -28.83 14.79 -17.87
CA THR A 278 -28.20 13.80 -18.76
C THR A 278 -27.30 12.84 -18.00
N GLY A 279 -27.16 11.63 -18.54
CA GLY A 279 -26.29 10.60 -17.98
C GLY A 279 -26.15 9.41 -18.94
N GLN A 280 -25.54 8.33 -18.47
CA GLN A 280 -25.38 7.08 -19.21
C GLN A 280 -25.26 5.89 -18.24
N THR A 281 -25.56 4.69 -18.71
CA THR A 281 -25.14 3.45 -18.02
C THR A 281 -23.65 3.22 -18.25
N GLU A 282 -23.00 2.37 -17.44
CA GLU A 282 -21.54 2.18 -17.47
C GLU A 282 -20.96 1.92 -18.87
N ASN A 283 -21.63 1.11 -19.68
CA ASN A 283 -21.25 0.82 -21.07
C ASN A 283 -22.29 1.34 -22.09
N GLY A 284 -23.11 2.31 -21.69
CA GLY A 284 -24.20 2.86 -22.49
C GLY A 284 -23.84 4.14 -23.23
N VAL A 285 -24.81 4.64 -23.99
CA VAL A 285 -24.71 5.92 -24.69
C VAL A 285 -25.18 7.08 -23.83
N TYR A 286 -24.72 8.28 -24.16
CA TYR A 286 -25.17 9.53 -23.57
C TYR A 286 -26.67 9.76 -23.85
N MET A 287 -27.48 9.98 -22.81
CA MET A 287 -28.93 10.11 -22.94
C MET A 287 -29.54 11.11 -21.95
N GLN A 288 -30.81 11.48 -22.19
CA GLN A 288 -31.58 12.33 -21.28
C GLN A 288 -31.97 11.58 -19.99
N GLY A 289 -32.14 12.31 -18.89
CA GLY A 289 -32.50 11.75 -17.59
C GLY A 289 -33.72 10.84 -17.60
N SER A 290 -34.80 11.21 -18.32
CA SER A 290 -36.01 10.38 -18.40
C SER A 290 -35.76 9.04 -19.10
N GLN A 291 -34.93 9.03 -20.14
CA GLN A 291 -34.55 7.80 -20.83
C GLN A 291 -33.63 6.94 -19.94
N LEU A 292 -32.68 7.57 -19.24
CA LEU A 292 -31.81 6.90 -18.28
C LEU A 292 -32.62 6.21 -17.17
N ALA A 293 -33.65 6.88 -16.66
CA ALA A 293 -34.56 6.32 -15.66
C ALA A 293 -35.24 5.05 -16.18
N GLN A 294 -35.73 5.06 -17.42
CA GLN A 294 -36.34 3.88 -18.07
C GLN A 294 -35.32 2.76 -18.25
N THR A 295 -34.11 3.06 -18.74
CA THR A 295 -33.05 2.06 -18.95
C THR A 295 -32.59 1.41 -17.65
N LEU A 296 -32.57 2.17 -16.55
CA LEU A 296 -32.21 1.66 -15.22
C LEU A 296 -33.40 1.01 -14.48
N GLY A 297 -34.60 1.00 -15.07
CA GLY A 297 -35.80 0.46 -14.42
C GLY A 297 -36.24 1.24 -13.19
N LEU A 298 -35.94 2.54 -13.12
CA LEU A 298 -36.31 3.39 -12.00
C LEU A 298 -37.80 3.69 -12.00
N VAL A 299 -38.37 3.75 -10.80
CA VAL A 299 -39.75 4.19 -10.52
C VAL A 299 -39.74 5.21 -9.38
N PRO A 300 -40.74 6.10 -9.28
CA PRO A 300 -40.88 6.96 -8.10
C PRO A 300 -40.89 6.13 -6.82
N GLY A 301 -40.12 6.57 -5.81
CA GLY A 301 -39.92 5.85 -4.55
C GLY A 301 -38.71 4.90 -4.52
N ALA A 302 -38.11 4.57 -5.67
CA ALA A 302 -36.88 3.78 -5.70
C ALA A 302 -35.74 4.49 -4.96
N LEU A 303 -34.84 3.74 -4.32
CA LEU A 303 -33.72 4.29 -3.56
C LEU A 303 -32.39 4.02 -4.29
N LEU A 304 -31.64 5.08 -4.54
CA LEU A 304 -30.28 5.04 -5.08
C LEU A 304 -29.26 4.84 -3.96
N SER A 305 -28.14 4.19 -4.29
CA SER A 305 -27.04 3.93 -3.36
C SER A 305 -25.72 4.46 -3.93
N ASN A 306 -24.79 4.78 -3.02
CA ASN A 306 -23.41 5.12 -3.34
C ASN A 306 -22.49 3.88 -3.42
N GLN A 307 -23.05 2.69 -3.22
CA GLN A 307 -22.37 1.40 -3.36
C GLN A 307 -23.27 0.43 -4.11
N PRO A 308 -22.71 -0.53 -4.87
CA PRO A 308 -23.51 -1.58 -5.47
C PRO A 308 -24.21 -2.38 -4.36
N VAL A 309 -25.54 -2.37 -4.36
CA VAL A 309 -26.34 -3.23 -3.48
C VAL A 309 -26.26 -4.65 -4.05
N SER A 310 -25.23 -5.40 -3.66
CA SER A 310 -25.17 -6.83 -3.88
C SER A 310 -26.01 -7.54 -2.80
N ALA A 311 -26.80 -8.52 -3.23
CA ALA A 311 -27.54 -9.41 -2.35
C ALA A 311 -26.58 -10.08 -1.36
N ILE A 312 -26.81 -9.87 -0.05
CA ILE A 312 -26.15 -10.55 1.10
C ILE A 312 -24.62 -10.65 0.94
N LYS A 313 -23.87 -9.77 1.63
CA LYS A 313 -22.40 -9.88 1.72
C LYS A 313 -22.04 -11.26 2.28
N ARG A 314 -21.70 -12.21 1.40
CA ARG A 314 -21.20 -13.52 1.82
C ARG A 314 -19.90 -13.29 2.60
N ARG A 315 -19.69 -14.08 3.65
CA ARG A 315 -18.45 -14.04 4.44
C ARG A 315 -17.25 -14.28 3.52
N THR A 316 -16.15 -13.60 3.79
CA THR A 316 -14.87 -13.85 3.13
C THR A 316 -14.35 -15.20 3.58
N ARG A 317 -14.09 -16.08 2.61
CA ARG A 317 -13.57 -17.42 2.86
C ARG A 317 -12.05 -17.39 2.85
N VAL A 318 -11.45 -17.73 3.98
CA VAL A 318 -9.99 -17.74 4.18
C VAL A 318 -9.51 -19.18 4.24
N LEU A 319 -8.66 -19.58 3.29
CA LEU A 319 -7.98 -20.87 3.30
C LEU A 319 -6.62 -20.73 3.99
N ILE A 320 -6.40 -21.48 5.05
CA ILE A 320 -5.13 -21.55 5.79
C ILE A 320 -4.58 -22.96 5.64
N LEU A 321 -3.47 -23.10 4.90
CA LEU A 321 -2.73 -24.36 4.82
C LEU A 321 -1.62 -24.31 5.88
N GLY A 322 -1.51 -25.32 6.73
CA GLY A 322 -0.68 -25.23 7.95
C GLY A 322 -1.42 -24.56 9.12
N VAL A 323 -2.74 -24.78 9.21
CA VAL A 323 -3.61 -24.08 10.17
C VAL A 323 -3.30 -24.41 11.64
N ASN A 324 -2.73 -25.59 11.91
CA ASN A 324 -2.39 -26.02 13.26
C ASN A 324 -1.08 -25.39 13.77
N GLY A 325 -0.28 -24.80 12.87
CA GLY A 325 0.96 -24.13 13.22
C GLY A 325 0.79 -22.89 14.11
N PHE A 326 1.93 -22.33 14.54
CA PHE A 326 1.97 -21.16 15.43
C PHE A 326 1.19 -19.96 14.90
N ILE A 327 1.38 -19.57 13.63
CA ILE A 327 0.62 -18.47 13.02
C ILE A 327 -0.83 -18.89 12.77
N GLY A 328 -1.05 -20.10 12.23
CA GLY A 328 -2.37 -20.57 11.81
C GLY A 328 -3.39 -20.58 12.94
N ASN A 329 -3.03 -21.07 14.12
CA ASN A 329 -3.97 -21.19 15.23
C ASN A 329 -4.36 -19.83 15.83
N HIS A 330 -3.41 -18.90 15.98
CA HIS A 330 -3.70 -17.55 16.47
C HIS A 330 -4.47 -16.72 15.43
N LEU A 331 -4.14 -16.89 14.14
CA LEU A 331 -4.87 -16.23 13.07
C LEU A 331 -6.32 -16.70 13.00
N THR A 332 -6.54 -18.01 13.17
CA THR A 332 -7.88 -18.60 13.22
C THR A 332 -8.68 -18.01 14.37
N GLU A 333 -8.10 -17.93 15.56
CA GLU A 333 -8.72 -17.29 16.73
C GLU A 333 -9.18 -15.86 16.43
N ARG A 334 -8.27 -15.05 15.84
CA ARG A 334 -8.54 -13.66 15.53
C ARG A 334 -9.60 -13.48 14.42
N LEU A 335 -9.61 -14.35 13.41
CA LEU A 335 -10.62 -14.32 12.33
C LEU A 335 -12.00 -14.73 12.83
N LEU A 336 -12.08 -15.71 13.73
CA LEU A 336 -13.34 -16.16 14.31
C LEU A 336 -13.98 -15.12 15.25
N GLN A 337 -13.25 -14.11 15.72
CA GLN A 337 -13.82 -12.97 16.45
C GLN A 337 -14.63 -12.01 15.57
N ASP A 338 -14.49 -12.09 14.23
CA ASP A 338 -15.18 -11.21 13.29
C ASP A 338 -16.14 -12.02 12.40
N ASP A 339 -17.44 -11.68 12.42
CA ASP A 339 -18.49 -12.39 11.71
C ASP A 339 -18.42 -12.29 10.18
N ASN A 340 -17.53 -11.46 9.64
CA ASN A 340 -17.29 -11.34 8.20
C ASN A 340 -16.47 -12.49 7.62
N PHE A 341 -15.87 -13.36 8.43
CA PHE A 341 -14.97 -14.42 7.96
C PHE A 341 -15.51 -15.84 8.19
N GLU A 342 -15.14 -16.71 7.26
CA GLU A 342 -15.31 -18.16 7.31
C GLU A 342 -13.94 -18.80 7.02
N VAL A 343 -13.46 -19.68 7.91
CA VAL A 343 -12.09 -20.21 7.88
C VAL A 343 -12.09 -21.67 7.45
N TYR A 344 -11.28 -21.99 6.45
CA TYR A 344 -11.01 -23.33 5.96
C TYR A 344 -9.55 -23.66 6.27
N GLY A 345 -9.33 -24.69 7.08
CA GLY A 345 -8.00 -25.09 7.55
C GLY A 345 -7.62 -26.47 7.07
N LEU A 346 -6.37 -26.64 6.63
CA LEU A 346 -5.75 -27.94 6.41
C LEU A 346 -4.42 -28.03 7.15
N ASP A 347 -4.20 -29.14 7.83
CA ASP A 347 -2.93 -29.46 8.50
C ASP A 347 -2.84 -30.98 8.77
N ILE A 348 -1.65 -31.50 9.04
CA ILE A 348 -1.41 -32.90 9.41
C ILE A 348 -1.84 -33.23 10.84
N GLY A 349 -2.11 -32.21 11.67
CA GLY A 349 -2.56 -32.36 13.05
C GLY A 349 -3.60 -31.32 13.45
N SER A 350 -4.17 -31.45 14.65
CA SER A 350 -5.26 -30.59 15.10
C SER A 350 -5.20 -30.18 16.58
N ASP A 351 -4.13 -30.51 17.30
CA ASP A 351 -3.99 -30.25 18.74
C ASP A 351 -4.14 -28.77 19.09
N ALA A 352 -3.47 -27.88 18.35
CA ALA A 352 -3.52 -26.44 18.57
C ALA A 352 -4.79 -25.77 18.04
N ILE A 353 -5.63 -26.46 17.26
CA ILE A 353 -6.90 -25.91 16.70
C ILE A 353 -8.14 -26.67 17.14
N SER A 354 -7.99 -27.71 17.97
CA SER A 354 -9.06 -28.53 18.53
C SER A 354 -10.16 -27.70 19.20
N ARG A 355 -9.77 -26.60 19.88
CA ARG A 355 -10.68 -25.64 20.52
C ARG A 355 -11.65 -24.93 19.56
N PHE A 356 -11.39 -24.96 18.26
CA PHE A 356 -12.25 -24.35 17.23
C PHE A 356 -13.15 -25.38 16.54
N ILE A 357 -12.88 -26.68 16.70
CA ILE A 357 -13.67 -27.75 16.08
C ILE A 357 -15.10 -27.70 16.66
N GLY A 358 -16.09 -27.65 15.78
CA GLY A 358 -17.50 -27.47 16.14
C GLY A 358 -18.01 -26.03 16.00
N ASN A 359 -17.14 -25.04 15.77
CA ASN A 359 -17.57 -23.71 15.36
C ASN A 359 -18.11 -23.75 13.92
N GLU A 360 -19.33 -23.25 13.69
CA GLU A 360 -19.98 -23.26 12.37
C GLU A 360 -19.21 -22.53 11.27
N ARG A 361 -18.27 -21.63 11.64
CA ARG A 361 -17.44 -20.84 10.72
C ARG A 361 -16.04 -21.40 10.53
N PHE A 362 -15.69 -22.51 11.19
CA PHE A 362 -14.40 -23.15 11.08
C PHE A 362 -14.52 -24.56 10.49
N HIS A 363 -13.87 -24.78 9.36
CA HIS A 363 -13.89 -26.04 8.63
C HIS A 363 -12.48 -26.61 8.58
N PHE A 364 -12.22 -27.67 9.34
CA PHE A 364 -10.92 -28.32 9.38
C PHE A 364 -10.92 -29.64 8.62
N VAL A 365 -9.84 -29.92 7.89
CA VAL A 365 -9.54 -31.21 7.30
C VAL A 365 -8.11 -31.60 7.62
N GLU A 366 -7.92 -32.81 8.14
CA GLU A 366 -6.61 -33.38 8.33
C GLU A 366 -6.03 -33.81 6.97
N GLY A 367 -4.84 -33.31 6.63
CA GLY A 367 -4.22 -33.59 5.34
C GLY A 367 -2.81 -33.03 5.19
N ASP A 368 -2.03 -33.67 4.32
CA ASP A 368 -0.68 -33.28 3.91
C ASP A 368 -0.72 -32.60 2.52
N ILE A 369 -0.04 -31.46 2.37
CA ILE A 369 -0.01 -30.71 1.12
C ILE A 369 0.68 -31.42 -0.05
N SER A 370 1.59 -32.35 0.25
CA SER A 370 2.28 -33.16 -0.76
C SER A 370 1.43 -34.32 -1.28
N ILE A 371 0.30 -34.64 -0.62
CA ILE A 371 -0.57 -35.77 -0.95
C ILE A 371 -1.94 -35.28 -1.45
N HIS A 372 -2.56 -34.30 -0.78
CA HIS A 372 -3.97 -33.94 -0.96
C HIS A 372 -4.18 -32.85 -2.02
N SER A 373 -3.52 -32.96 -3.17
CA SER A 373 -3.51 -31.92 -4.21
C SER A 373 -4.93 -31.55 -4.70
N GLU A 374 -5.80 -32.53 -4.94
CA GLU A 374 -7.17 -32.26 -5.42
C GLU A 374 -8.01 -31.46 -4.42
N TRP A 375 -7.87 -31.77 -3.12
CA TRP A 375 -8.59 -31.06 -2.07
C TRP A 375 -8.11 -29.62 -1.97
N ILE A 376 -6.80 -29.41 -2.06
CA ILE A 376 -6.16 -28.09 -1.99
C ILE A 376 -6.60 -27.23 -3.18
N GLU A 377 -6.49 -27.76 -4.40
CA GLU A 377 -6.92 -27.05 -5.60
C GLU A 377 -8.40 -26.67 -5.53
N TYR A 378 -9.27 -27.60 -5.09
CA TYR A 378 -10.69 -27.33 -4.90
C TYR A 378 -10.92 -26.20 -3.88
N HIS A 379 -10.21 -26.21 -2.75
CA HIS A 379 -10.38 -25.18 -1.72
C HIS A 379 -9.78 -23.83 -2.12
N ILE A 380 -8.69 -23.81 -2.89
CA ILE A 380 -8.17 -22.58 -3.51
C ILE A 380 -9.25 -22.00 -4.43
N LYS A 381 -9.86 -22.81 -5.30
CA LYS A 381 -10.96 -22.39 -6.17
C LYS A 381 -12.18 -21.87 -5.38
N LYS A 382 -12.51 -22.50 -4.24
CA LYS A 382 -13.66 -22.17 -3.39
C LYS A 382 -13.47 -20.89 -2.56
N CYS A 383 -12.28 -20.68 -2.02
CA CYS A 383 -11.99 -19.59 -1.07
C CYS A 383 -11.67 -18.27 -1.80
N ASP A 384 -11.63 -17.18 -1.03
CA ASP A 384 -11.36 -15.83 -1.55
C ASP A 384 -9.89 -15.43 -1.33
N VAL A 385 -9.32 -15.85 -0.20
CA VAL A 385 -7.94 -15.56 0.23
C VAL A 385 -7.24 -16.86 0.64
N VAL A 386 -5.98 -17.03 0.23
CA VAL A 386 -5.16 -18.20 0.52
C VAL A 386 -3.92 -17.79 1.31
N LEU A 387 -3.66 -18.48 2.43
CA LEU A 387 -2.48 -18.35 3.28
C LEU A 387 -1.74 -19.69 3.37
N PRO A 388 -0.71 -19.91 2.54
CA PRO A 388 0.10 -21.12 2.61
C PRO A 388 1.17 -20.99 3.70
N LEU A 389 0.83 -21.39 4.93
CA LEU A 389 1.71 -21.28 6.11
C LEU A 389 2.58 -22.53 6.33
N VAL A 390 2.45 -23.56 5.48
CA VAL A 390 3.27 -24.77 5.56
C VAL A 390 4.70 -24.47 5.11
N ALA A 391 5.64 -24.62 6.04
CA ALA A 391 7.08 -24.50 5.79
C ALA A 391 7.90 -25.14 6.93
N ILE A 392 9.14 -25.51 6.65
CA ILE A 392 10.15 -25.84 7.65
C ILE A 392 10.94 -24.56 7.99
N ALA A 393 10.65 -23.97 9.13
CA ALA A 393 11.25 -22.69 9.57
C ALA A 393 12.29 -22.84 10.70
N THR A 394 12.95 -24.00 10.80
CA THR A 394 13.93 -24.31 11.86
C THR A 394 15.36 -24.36 11.30
N PRO A 395 16.29 -23.48 11.75
CA PRO A 395 17.62 -23.36 11.13
C PRO A 395 18.48 -24.63 11.06
N ILE A 396 18.29 -25.55 12.01
CA ILE A 396 19.02 -26.83 12.01
C ILE A 396 18.63 -27.73 10.82
N GLU A 397 17.39 -27.63 10.35
CA GLU A 397 16.89 -28.44 9.24
C GLU A 397 17.46 -27.96 7.90
N TYR A 398 17.88 -26.70 7.80
CA TYR A 398 18.45 -26.14 6.57
C TYR A 398 19.80 -26.77 6.24
N THR A 399 20.56 -27.16 7.27
CA THR A 399 21.84 -27.85 7.12
C THR A 399 21.66 -29.37 7.17
N ARG A 400 20.77 -29.88 8.04
CA ARG A 400 20.54 -31.32 8.21
C ARG A 400 19.77 -31.95 7.04
N ASN A 401 18.72 -31.29 6.56
CA ASN A 401 17.79 -31.81 5.55
C ASN A 401 17.48 -30.76 4.45
N PRO A 402 18.50 -30.19 3.77
CA PRO A 402 18.33 -29.09 2.82
C PRO A 402 17.35 -29.41 1.68
N LEU A 403 17.38 -30.64 1.16
CA LEU A 403 16.50 -31.04 0.06
C LEU A 403 15.04 -31.09 0.49
N ARG A 404 14.76 -31.58 1.71
CA ARG A 404 13.39 -31.60 2.25
C ARG A 404 12.85 -30.19 2.46
N VAL A 405 13.70 -29.27 2.92
CA VAL A 405 13.36 -27.85 3.04
C VAL A 405 13.05 -27.27 1.67
N PHE A 406 13.85 -27.55 0.66
CA PHE A 406 13.59 -27.09 -0.71
C PHE A 406 12.27 -27.64 -1.28
N GLU A 407 12.06 -28.96 -1.22
CA GLU A 407 10.84 -29.61 -1.74
C GLU A 407 9.57 -29.00 -1.12
N LEU A 408 9.54 -28.85 0.21
CA LEU A 408 8.36 -28.33 0.91
C LEU A 408 8.21 -26.80 0.76
N ASP A 409 9.26 -26.05 1.10
CA ASP A 409 9.17 -24.60 1.21
C ASP A 409 9.14 -23.92 -0.15
N PHE A 410 9.67 -24.58 -1.20
CA PHE A 410 9.67 -24.09 -2.57
C PHE A 410 8.70 -24.83 -3.47
N GLU A 411 8.89 -26.13 -3.71
CA GLU A 411 8.16 -26.82 -4.79
C GLU A 411 6.67 -26.97 -4.48
N GLU A 412 6.30 -27.42 -3.27
CA GLU A 412 4.90 -27.55 -2.88
C GLU A 412 4.19 -26.20 -2.79
N ASN A 413 4.87 -25.18 -2.25
CA ASN A 413 4.35 -23.82 -2.20
C ASN A 413 4.17 -23.21 -3.60
N LEU A 414 5.06 -23.51 -4.55
CA LEU A 414 4.93 -23.05 -5.94
C LEU A 414 3.69 -23.63 -6.64
N LYS A 415 3.30 -24.87 -6.34
CA LYS A 415 2.04 -25.44 -6.86
C LYS A 415 0.84 -24.64 -6.38
N ILE A 416 0.77 -24.32 -5.08
CA ILE A 416 -0.30 -23.51 -4.49
C ILE A 416 -0.34 -22.10 -5.11
N ILE A 417 0.81 -21.46 -5.33
CA ILE A 417 0.89 -20.15 -5.99
C ILE A 417 0.30 -20.24 -7.41
N ARG A 418 0.65 -21.27 -8.18
CA ARG A 418 0.12 -21.47 -9.54
C ARG A 418 -1.38 -21.69 -9.56
N ASP A 419 -1.92 -22.42 -8.59
CA ASP A 419 -3.37 -22.58 -8.47
C ASP A 419 -4.06 -21.26 -8.11
N CYS A 420 -3.44 -20.42 -7.27
CA CYS A 420 -3.96 -19.08 -6.99
C CYS A 420 -4.00 -18.21 -8.27
N VAL A 421 -2.99 -18.28 -9.12
CA VAL A 421 -2.97 -17.60 -10.43
C VAL A 421 -4.09 -18.14 -11.34
N LYS A 422 -4.16 -19.46 -11.50
CA LYS A 422 -5.15 -20.16 -12.34
C LYS A 422 -6.59 -19.77 -11.98
N TYR A 423 -6.89 -19.66 -10.69
CA TYR A 423 -8.23 -19.35 -10.20
C TYR A 423 -8.42 -17.88 -9.76
N GLN A 424 -7.45 -17.01 -10.06
CA GLN A 424 -7.48 -15.58 -9.77
C GLN A 424 -7.81 -15.28 -8.30
N LYS A 425 -7.13 -16.01 -7.40
CA LYS A 425 -7.30 -15.93 -5.95
C LYS A 425 -6.25 -15.03 -5.33
N ARG A 426 -6.65 -14.32 -4.27
CA ARG A 426 -5.71 -13.50 -3.52
C ARG A 426 -4.82 -14.39 -2.68
N ILE A 427 -3.51 -14.23 -2.78
CA ILE A 427 -2.55 -14.94 -1.96
C ILE A 427 -1.87 -13.98 -0.97
N ILE A 428 -1.86 -14.35 0.31
CA ILE A 428 -1.07 -13.66 1.33
C ILE A 428 0.05 -14.61 1.71
N PHE A 429 1.21 -14.39 1.11
CA PHE A 429 2.31 -15.35 1.18
C PHE A 429 3.25 -14.99 2.33
N PRO A 430 3.56 -15.95 3.23
CA PRO A 430 4.56 -15.75 4.26
C PRO A 430 5.94 -15.78 3.60
N SER A 431 6.47 -14.60 3.30
CA SER A 431 7.91 -14.41 3.11
C SER A 431 8.60 -14.54 4.48
N THR A 432 9.87 -14.16 4.57
CA THR A 432 10.65 -14.31 5.80
C THR A 432 11.62 -13.16 5.96
N SER A 433 11.88 -12.74 7.20
CA SER A 433 12.97 -11.80 7.48
C SER A 433 14.36 -12.38 7.16
N GLU A 434 14.49 -13.69 6.93
CA GLU A 434 15.75 -14.27 6.44
C GLU A 434 16.06 -13.94 4.98
N VAL A 435 15.12 -13.46 4.15
CA VAL A 435 15.43 -13.08 2.76
C VAL A 435 16.43 -11.94 2.67
N TYR A 436 16.49 -11.07 3.70
CA TYR A 436 17.50 -10.03 3.80
C TYR A 436 18.90 -10.58 4.06
N GLY A 437 18.98 -11.79 4.62
CA GLY A 437 20.22 -12.46 4.97
C GLY A 437 21.13 -11.58 5.83
N MET A 438 22.33 -11.31 5.33
CA MET A 438 23.37 -10.48 5.94
C MET A 438 23.34 -9.04 5.41
N CYS A 439 22.15 -8.51 5.11
CA CYS A 439 21.98 -7.10 4.74
C CYS A 439 22.69 -6.18 5.74
N THR A 440 23.42 -5.19 5.22
CA THR A 440 24.23 -4.27 6.02
C THR A 440 23.47 -3.02 6.47
N ASP A 441 22.24 -2.84 5.99
CA ASP A 441 21.43 -1.69 6.35
C ASP A 441 21.07 -1.73 7.83
N LYS A 442 21.02 -0.56 8.48
CA LYS A 442 20.64 -0.47 9.91
C LYS A 442 19.21 -0.96 10.16
N VAL A 443 18.35 -0.78 9.15
CA VAL A 443 16.94 -1.11 9.16
C VAL A 443 16.64 -1.75 7.80
N PHE A 444 16.07 -2.95 7.82
CA PHE A 444 15.78 -3.71 6.61
C PHE A 444 14.48 -3.21 6.00
N ASP A 445 14.60 -2.57 4.84
CA ASP A 445 13.51 -1.97 4.10
C ASP A 445 13.02 -2.90 3.01
N GLU A 446 11.70 -3.08 2.92
CA GLU A 446 11.06 -4.03 2.02
C GLU A 446 11.36 -3.76 0.55
N ASP A 447 11.50 -2.48 0.20
CA ASP A 447 11.54 -1.98 -1.18
C ASP A 447 12.96 -1.58 -1.61
N ASN A 448 13.86 -1.30 -0.66
CA ASN A 448 15.18 -0.72 -0.95
C ASN A 448 16.37 -1.57 -0.50
N SER A 449 16.22 -2.43 0.53
CA SER A 449 17.37 -3.17 1.08
C SER A 449 17.85 -4.28 0.15
N ASN A 450 19.17 -4.34 -0.03
CA ASN A 450 19.80 -5.44 -0.76
C ASN A 450 19.74 -6.74 0.05
N LEU A 451 19.59 -7.85 -0.67
CA LEU A 451 19.46 -9.20 -0.12
C LEU A 451 20.80 -9.93 -0.26
N ILE A 452 21.49 -10.15 0.86
CA ILE A 452 22.88 -10.64 0.88
C ILE A 452 22.93 -12.02 1.53
N VAL A 453 23.42 -13.03 0.81
CA VAL A 453 23.62 -14.39 1.35
C VAL A 453 25.06 -14.85 1.17
N GLY A 454 25.44 -15.91 1.89
CA GLY A 454 26.78 -16.48 1.82
C GLY A 454 27.03 -17.32 0.55
N PRO A 455 28.26 -17.85 0.40
CA PRO A 455 28.61 -18.74 -0.69
C PRO A 455 27.78 -20.04 -0.70
N ILE A 456 27.75 -20.74 -1.84
CA ILE A 456 26.98 -22.00 -2.02
C ILE A 456 27.33 -23.08 -0.97
N ASN A 457 28.57 -23.11 -0.47
CA ASN A 457 28.98 -24.05 0.58
C ASN A 457 28.43 -23.72 1.98
N LYS A 458 27.66 -22.64 2.12
CA LYS A 458 26.89 -22.28 3.31
C LYS A 458 25.42 -22.63 3.12
N GLN A 459 25.11 -23.91 3.30
CA GLN A 459 23.80 -24.50 3.00
C GLN A 459 22.64 -23.88 3.78
N ARG A 460 22.87 -23.25 4.94
CA ARG A 460 21.80 -22.55 5.68
C ARG A 460 20.98 -21.60 4.79
N TRP A 461 21.62 -20.93 3.84
CA TRP A 461 20.97 -19.95 2.98
C TRP A 461 20.00 -20.53 1.97
N ILE A 462 19.88 -21.87 1.86
CA ILE A 462 18.89 -22.52 1.00
C ILE A 462 17.47 -22.05 1.31
N TYR A 463 17.11 -21.94 2.58
CA TYR A 463 15.80 -21.45 3.02
C TYR A 463 15.57 -19.99 2.56
N SER A 464 16.52 -19.10 2.84
CA SER A 464 16.46 -17.69 2.43
C SER A 464 16.28 -17.54 0.92
N VAL A 465 17.11 -18.23 0.13
CA VAL A 465 17.09 -18.12 -1.33
C VAL A 465 15.83 -18.74 -1.93
N SER A 466 15.35 -19.87 -1.38
CA SER A 466 14.08 -20.47 -1.80
C SER A 466 12.91 -19.51 -1.59
N LYS A 467 12.79 -18.92 -0.38
CA LYS A 467 11.73 -17.95 -0.09
C LYS A 467 11.85 -16.68 -0.94
N GLN A 468 13.07 -16.18 -1.15
CA GLN A 468 13.34 -15.04 -2.04
C GLN A 468 12.93 -15.32 -3.49
N LEU A 469 13.20 -16.52 -4.00
CA LEU A 469 12.83 -16.88 -5.37
C LEU A 469 11.30 -16.98 -5.52
N LEU A 470 10.58 -17.48 -4.51
CA LEU A 470 9.11 -17.46 -4.50
C LEU A 470 8.56 -16.03 -4.47
N ASP A 471 9.13 -15.14 -3.65
CA ASP A 471 8.76 -13.72 -3.62
C ASP A 471 8.85 -13.12 -5.03
N ARG A 472 9.94 -13.42 -5.77
CA ARG A 472 10.14 -12.94 -7.15
C ARG A 472 9.17 -13.55 -8.15
N VAL A 473 8.87 -14.85 -8.02
CA VAL A 473 7.89 -15.53 -8.88
C VAL A 473 6.48 -14.98 -8.65
N ILE A 474 6.08 -14.78 -7.39
CA ILE A 474 4.81 -14.15 -7.04
C ILE A 474 4.74 -12.73 -7.60
N TRP A 475 5.82 -11.94 -7.47
CA TRP A 475 5.91 -10.60 -8.04
C TRP A 475 5.69 -10.62 -9.57
N ALA A 476 6.38 -11.52 -10.28
CA ALA A 476 6.24 -11.67 -11.71
C ALA A 476 4.81 -12.06 -12.12
N TYR A 477 4.16 -12.97 -11.39
CA TYR A 477 2.75 -13.29 -11.61
C TYR A 477 1.83 -12.08 -11.37
N GLY A 478 2.12 -11.25 -10.36
CA GLY A 478 1.36 -10.02 -10.13
C GLY A 478 1.49 -9.04 -11.29
N GLU A 479 2.70 -8.82 -11.79
CA GLU A 479 2.97 -7.87 -12.86
C GLU A 479 2.47 -8.35 -14.23
N LYS A 480 2.63 -9.65 -14.54
CA LYS A 480 2.35 -10.19 -15.89
C LYS A 480 0.99 -10.85 -16.03
N GLU A 481 0.45 -11.43 -14.95
CA GLU A 481 -0.80 -12.22 -14.98
C GLU A 481 -1.87 -11.68 -14.01
N GLY A 482 -1.61 -10.53 -13.37
CA GLY A 482 -2.59 -9.85 -12.52
C GLY A 482 -2.87 -10.56 -11.19
N LEU A 483 -1.98 -11.44 -10.72
CA LEU A 483 -2.13 -12.08 -9.41
C LEU A 483 -2.21 -11.03 -8.30
N ARG A 484 -3.31 -11.04 -7.54
CA ARG A 484 -3.43 -10.23 -6.34
C ARG A 484 -2.66 -10.90 -5.21
N PHE A 485 -1.58 -10.28 -4.77
CA PHE A 485 -0.76 -10.80 -3.69
C PHE A 485 -0.43 -9.76 -2.63
N THR A 486 -0.09 -10.24 -1.44
CA THR A 486 0.66 -9.48 -0.45
C THR A 486 1.74 -10.39 0.14
N LEU A 487 2.98 -9.93 0.18
CA LEU A 487 4.07 -10.64 0.85
C LEU A 487 4.22 -10.06 2.26
N PHE A 488 4.23 -10.90 3.29
CA PHE A 488 4.53 -10.45 4.65
C PHE A 488 5.77 -11.14 5.19
N ARG A 489 6.61 -10.39 5.92
CA ARG A 489 7.89 -10.85 6.48
C ARG A 489 7.85 -10.75 8.01
N PRO A 490 7.60 -11.87 8.71
CA PRO A 490 7.68 -11.91 10.16
C PRO A 490 9.10 -11.71 10.69
N PHE A 491 9.26 -10.87 11.71
CA PHE A 491 10.51 -10.68 12.45
C PHE A 491 10.38 -11.31 13.84
N ASN A 492 10.93 -12.52 13.97
CA ASN A 492 11.06 -13.26 15.23
C ASN A 492 9.81 -13.20 16.11
N TRP A 493 8.65 -13.56 15.53
CA TRP A 493 7.41 -13.65 16.28
C TRP A 493 7.52 -14.72 17.37
N MET A 494 7.08 -14.39 18.58
CA MET A 494 7.09 -15.29 19.72
C MET A 494 5.86 -15.09 20.60
N GLY A 495 5.51 -16.11 21.37
CA GLY A 495 4.29 -16.17 22.14
C GLY A 495 3.92 -17.61 22.51
N PRO A 496 2.78 -17.81 23.20
CA PRO A 496 2.21 -19.12 23.47
C PRO A 496 2.14 -20.00 22.23
N ARG A 497 2.35 -21.33 22.36
CA ARG A 497 2.30 -22.31 21.25
C ARG A 497 3.36 -22.09 20.15
N LEU A 498 4.44 -21.36 20.43
CA LEU A 498 5.59 -21.29 19.52
C LEU A 498 6.36 -22.62 19.54
N ASP A 499 6.03 -23.51 18.61
CA ASP A 499 6.60 -24.86 18.51
C ASP A 499 6.10 -25.74 19.65
N ASN A 500 6.84 -26.81 19.97
CA ASN A 500 6.61 -27.62 21.15
C ASN A 500 7.96 -28.08 21.76
N LEU A 501 7.94 -28.40 23.06
CA LEU A 501 9.14 -28.81 23.80
C LEU A 501 9.73 -30.13 23.28
N ASN A 502 8.90 -31.04 22.76
CA ASN A 502 9.38 -32.30 22.18
C ASN A 502 10.20 -32.08 20.89
N ALA A 503 9.80 -31.16 20.03
CA ALA A 503 10.56 -30.76 18.85
C ALA A 503 11.86 -30.05 19.25
N ALA A 504 11.85 -29.28 20.33
CA ALA A 504 13.06 -28.67 20.88
C ALA A 504 14.08 -29.70 21.40
N ARG A 505 13.66 -30.87 21.92
CA ARG A 505 14.59 -31.93 22.38
C ARG A 505 15.52 -32.44 21.28
N ILE A 506 15.06 -32.43 20.04
CA ILE A 506 15.86 -32.82 18.86
C ILE A 506 16.52 -31.61 18.15
N GLY A 507 16.42 -30.42 18.74
CA GLY A 507 16.96 -29.15 18.23
C GLY A 507 16.12 -28.48 17.15
N SER A 508 14.92 -28.99 16.85
CA SER A 508 14.03 -28.47 15.81
C SER A 508 13.04 -27.45 16.39
N SER A 509 13.59 -26.36 16.93
CA SER A 509 12.81 -25.25 17.48
C SER A 509 13.47 -23.90 17.25
N ARG A 510 12.72 -22.83 17.52
CA ARG A 510 13.24 -21.46 17.50
C ARG A 510 13.92 -21.14 18.84
N ALA A 511 14.73 -20.08 18.85
CA ALA A 511 15.62 -19.76 19.96
C ALA A 511 14.93 -19.77 21.33
N ILE A 512 13.84 -19.02 21.51
CA ILE A 512 13.17 -18.93 22.82
C ILE A 512 12.63 -20.27 23.31
N THR A 513 12.01 -21.09 22.46
CA THR A 513 11.51 -22.42 22.85
C THR A 513 12.64 -23.37 23.24
N GLN A 514 13.80 -23.30 22.56
CA GLN A 514 14.98 -24.04 22.96
C GLN A 514 15.53 -23.58 24.32
N LEU A 515 15.54 -22.26 24.58
CA LEU A 515 15.98 -21.71 25.86
C LEU A 515 15.07 -22.15 27.01
N ILE A 516 13.75 -22.13 26.79
CA ILE A 516 12.75 -22.62 27.77
C ILE A 516 12.96 -24.10 28.05
N LEU A 517 13.18 -24.93 27.02
CA LEU A 517 13.46 -26.35 27.21
C LEU A 517 14.69 -26.57 28.10
N ASN A 518 15.76 -25.79 27.88
CA ASN A 518 16.98 -25.93 28.68
C ASN A 518 16.70 -25.66 30.17
N LEU A 519 15.88 -24.66 30.48
CA LEU A 519 15.46 -24.34 31.85
C LEU A 519 14.58 -25.45 32.46
N VAL A 520 13.63 -25.98 31.69
CA VAL A 520 12.74 -27.07 32.12
C VAL A 520 13.53 -28.35 32.42
N GLU A 521 14.51 -28.71 31.58
CA GLU A 521 15.29 -29.94 31.74
C GLU A 521 16.52 -29.79 32.65
N GLY A 522 16.82 -28.56 33.09
CA GLY A 522 18.04 -28.30 33.86
C GLY A 522 19.32 -28.47 33.05
N SER A 523 19.26 -28.28 31.74
CA SER A 523 20.44 -28.33 30.86
C SER A 523 20.99 -26.92 30.62
N PRO A 524 22.30 -26.76 30.35
CA PRO A 524 22.90 -25.44 30.22
C PRO A 524 22.38 -24.72 28.97
N ILE A 525 22.11 -23.41 29.10
CA ILE A 525 21.77 -22.57 27.95
C ILE A 525 23.02 -22.38 27.08
N LYS A 526 22.94 -22.86 25.84
CA LYS A 526 24.01 -22.74 24.85
C LYS A 526 23.91 -21.38 24.14
N LEU A 527 24.93 -20.54 24.29
CA LEU A 527 25.08 -19.27 23.57
C LEU A 527 25.95 -19.50 22.34
N ILE A 528 25.30 -19.63 21.19
CA ILE A 528 25.97 -19.90 19.90
C ILE A 528 26.83 -18.69 19.53
N ASP A 529 28.12 -18.92 19.32
CA ASP A 529 29.14 -17.89 19.02
C ASP A 529 29.10 -16.70 20.01
N GLY A 530 28.82 -17.01 21.29
CA GLY A 530 28.74 -16.03 22.38
C GLY A 530 27.40 -15.30 22.50
N GLY A 531 26.44 -15.55 21.60
CA GLY A 531 25.06 -15.05 21.72
C GLY A 531 24.91 -13.54 21.57
N LYS A 532 25.87 -12.85 20.96
CA LYS A 532 25.90 -11.38 20.79
C LYS A 532 25.06 -10.88 19.63
N GLN A 533 24.71 -11.75 18.70
CA GLN A 533 23.84 -11.46 17.56
C GLN A 533 22.47 -10.99 18.04
N LYS A 534 21.95 -9.92 17.43
CA LYS A 534 20.73 -9.22 17.82
C LYS A 534 19.56 -9.53 16.90
N ARG A 535 18.37 -9.58 17.47
CA ARG A 535 17.09 -9.77 16.78
C ARG A 535 16.06 -8.82 17.35
N CYS A 536 15.12 -8.40 16.52
CA CYS A 536 13.90 -7.72 16.94
C CYS A 536 12.78 -8.74 17.16
N PHE A 537 12.37 -8.94 18.41
CA PHE A 537 11.34 -9.91 18.80
C PHE A 537 9.96 -9.27 18.81
N THR A 538 8.96 -9.99 18.30
CA THR A 538 7.61 -9.44 18.16
C THR A 538 6.61 -10.34 18.86
N ASP A 539 5.72 -9.75 19.63
CA ASP A 539 4.61 -10.50 20.22
C ASP A 539 3.69 -11.04 19.11
N ILE A 540 3.21 -12.27 19.30
CA ILE A 540 2.32 -12.91 18.34
C ILE A 540 1.00 -12.12 18.18
N SER A 541 0.49 -11.47 19.22
CA SER A 541 -0.74 -10.68 19.13
C SER A 541 -0.57 -9.47 18.22
N ASP A 542 0.56 -8.76 18.32
CA ASP A 542 0.92 -7.66 17.44
C ASP A 542 1.08 -8.15 15.99
N GLY A 543 1.78 -9.27 15.79
CA GLY A 543 1.98 -9.87 14.47
C GLY A 543 0.67 -10.31 13.81
N ILE A 544 -0.23 -10.94 14.56
CA ILE A 544 -1.52 -11.42 14.08
C ILE A 544 -2.48 -10.28 13.80
N GLU A 545 -2.44 -9.18 14.57
CA GLU A 545 -3.24 -8.00 14.27
C GLU A 545 -2.79 -7.34 12.95
N ALA A 546 -1.48 -7.25 12.69
CA ALA A 546 -0.99 -6.80 11.38
C ALA A 546 -1.46 -7.74 10.25
N LEU A 547 -1.33 -9.05 10.43
CA LEU A 547 -1.75 -10.03 9.42
C LEU A 547 -3.26 -10.02 9.18
N PHE A 548 -4.07 -9.82 10.23
CA PHE A 548 -5.51 -9.63 10.13
C PHE A 548 -5.84 -8.41 9.27
N ARG A 549 -5.15 -7.28 9.46
CA ARG A 549 -5.34 -6.07 8.63
C ARG A 549 -4.93 -6.28 7.17
N ILE A 550 -3.91 -7.10 6.92
CA ILE A 550 -3.57 -7.53 5.56
C ILE A 550 -4.72 -8.34 4.96
N ILE A 551 -5.37 -9.22 5.73
CA ILE A 551 -6.54 -9.98 5.26
C ILE A 551 -7.73 -9.04 4.98
N GLU A 552 -8.02 -8.09 5.87
CA GLU A 552 -9.06 -7.07 5.67
C GLU A 552 -8.85 -6.26 4.39
N ASN A 553 -7.59 -5.91 4.08
CA ASN A 553 -7.17 -5.19 2.89
C ASN A 553 -8.04 -3.97 2.57
N LYS A 554 -8.23 -3.09 3.56
CA LYS A 554 -9.04 -1.89 3.42
C LYS A 554 -8.54 -1.06 2.23
N ASN A 555 -9.47 -0.68 1.35
CA ASN A 555 -9.21 0.07 0.12
C ASN A 555 -8.21 -0.59 -0.85
N SER A 556 -8.02 -1.91 -0.77
CA SER A 556 -7.03 -2.65 -1.58
C SER A 556 -5.59 -2.15 -1.40
N ASN A 557 -5.27 -1.54 -0.26
CA ASN A 557 -3.96 -0.94 -0.02
C ASN A 557 -2.80 -1.96 0.01
N CYS A 558 -3.07 -3.25 0.25
CA CYS A 558 -2.04 -4.27 0.38
C CYS A 558 -1.73 -5.02 -0.92
N ASP A 559 -2.44 -4.72 -2.02
CA ASP A 559 -2.25 -5.41 -3.29
C ASP A 559 -0.89 -5.05 -3.90
N GLY A 560 -0.08 -6.06 -4.23
CA GLY A 560 1.26 -5.89 -4.77
C GLY A 560 2.28 -5.33 -3.77
N GLN A 561 2.01 -5.40 -2.47
CA GLN A 561 2.88 -4.85 -1.43
C GLN A 561 3.72 -5.93 -0.72
N ILE A 562 4.87 -5.51 -0.21
CA ILE A 562 5.72 -6.27 0.70
C ILE A 562 5.73 -5.56 2.05
N ILE A 563 5.45 -6.31 3.12
CA ILE A 563 5.23 -5.73 4.46
C ILE A 563 6.04 -6.51 5.50
N ASN A 564 7.03 -5.87 6.09
CA ASN A 564 7.66 -6.35 7.31
C ASN A 564 6.69 -6.21 8.48
N ILE A 565 6.66 -7.23 9.33
CA ILE A 565 5.89 -7.20 10.57
C ILE A 565 6.82 -7.56 11.70
N GLY A 566 7.23 -6.56 12.47
CA GLY A 566 8.01 -6.76 13.66
C GLY A 566 8.02 -5.57 14.61
N ASN A 567 8.59 -5.76 15.80
CA ASN A 567 8.82 -4.69 16.77
C ASN A 567 10.30 -4.25 16.77
N PRO A 568 10.66 -3.13 16.10
CA PRO A 568 12.03 -2.64 16.06
C PRO A 568 12.56 -2.18 17.43
N ASP A 569 11.67 -1.89 18.40
CA ASP A 569 12.06 -1.44 19.74
C ASP A 569 12.45 -2.62 20.65
N ASN A 570 11.91 -3.81 20.40
CA ASN A 570 12.25 -5.05 21.10
C ASN A 570 13.53 -5.71 20.52
N GLU A 571 14.60 -4.92 20.35
CA GLU A 571 15.89 -5.40 19.88
C GLU A 571 16.76 -5.94 21.02
N ALA A 572 17.05 -7.23 20.99
CA ALA A 572 17.89 -7.88 22.00
C ALA A 572 18.81 -8.92 21.37
N SER A 573 19.97 -9.11 21.98
CA SER A 573 20.85 -10.24 21.72
C SER A 573 20.27 -11.54 22.27
N ILE A 574 20.71 -12.68 21.74
CA ILE A 574 20.31 -13.99 22.28
C ILE A 574 20.70 -14.13 23.76
N LYS A 575 21.82 -13.52 24.17
CA LYS A 575 22.24 -13.48 25.57
C LYS A 575 21.28 -12.66 26.44
N GLU A 576 20.89 -11.47 26.00
CA GLU A 576 19.92 -10.62 26.71
C GLU A 576 18.56 -11.33 26.83
N LEU A 577 18.05 -11.92 25.74
CA LEU A 577 16.84 -12.74 25.77
C LEU A 577 16.94 -13.87 26.80
N ALA A 578 18.06 -14.59 26.82
CA ALA A 578 18.26 -15.70 27.74
C ALA A 578 18.35 -15.25 29.22
N GLN A 579 18.86 -14.05 29.46
CA GLN A 579 18.89 -13.44 30.80
C GLN A 579 17.48 -13.02 31.25
N MET A 580 16.72 -12.34 30.38
CA MET A 580 15.32 -11.97 30.66
C MET A 580 14.47 -13.21 30.95
N LEU A 581 14.64 -14.27 30.15
CA LEU A 581 13.93 -15.53 30.34
C LEU A 581 14.31 -16.21 31.66
N LEU A 582 15.60 -16.20 32.03
CA LEU A 582 16.05 -16.75 33.31
C LEU A 582 15.46 -15.98 34.48
N GLU A 583 15.45 -14.65 34.43
CA GLU A 583 14.85 -13.81 35.47
C GLU A 583 13.34 -14.09 35.62
N SER A 584 12.61 -14.15 34.51
CA SER A 584 11.20 -14.53 34.49
C SER A 584 10.99 -15.94 35.07
N PHE A 585 11.84 -16.90 34.70
CA PHE A 585 11.78 -18.28 35.19
C PHE A 585 12.04 -18.40 36.69
N GLU A 586 13.05 -17.74 37.23
CA GLU A 586 13.36 -17.77 38.66
C GLU A 586 12.24 -17.13 39.50
N ASN A 587 11.51 -16.16 38.95
CA ASN A 587 10.36 -15.53 39.59
C ASN A 587 9.02 -16.26 39.35
N HIS A 588 9.01 -17.32 38.53
CA HIS A 588 7.77 -17.98 38.11
C HIS A 588 7.16 -18.85 39.23
N PRO A 589 5.83 -18.86 39.44
CA PRO A 589 5.19 -19.66 40.50
C PRO A 589 5.48 -21.18 40.43
N LEU A 590 5.68 -21.71 39.22
CA LEU A 590 6.03 -23.13 39.01
C LEU A 590 7.52 -23.45 39.15
N ARG A 591 8.38 -22.46 39.42
CA ARG A 591 9.85 -22.60 39.44
C ARG A 591 10.36 -23.77 40.26
N SER A 592 9.73 -24.06 41.40
CA SER A 592 10.11 -25.12 42.33
C SER A 592 9.99 -26.54 41.76
N HIS A 593 9.27 -26.73 40.64
CA HIS A 593 9.08 -28.03 40.01
C HIS A 593 10.19 -28.40 39.02
N PHE A 594 11.12 -27.49 38.75
CA PHE A 594 12.17 -27.66 37.75
C PHE A 594 13.57 -27.66 38.38
N PRO A 595 14.56 -28.29 37.75
CA PRO A 595 15.93 -28.34 38.28
C PRO A 595 16.59 -26.96 38.46
N PRO A 596 17.72 -26.87 39.19
CA PRO A 596 18.50 -25.64 39.26
C PRO A 596 19.08 -25.27 37.88
N PHE A 597 19.28 -23.98 37.63
CA PHE A 597 19.87 -23.50 36.38
C PHE A 597 21.31 -24.01 36.21
N ALA A 598 21.57 -24.71 35.10
CA ALA A 598 22.87 -25.29 34.79
C ALA A 598 23.91 -24.32 34.20
N GLY A 599 23.59 -23.02 34.15
CA GLY A 599 24.49 -21.97 33.69
C GLY A 599 24.44 -21.72 32.18
N PHE A 600 25.09 -20.62 31.77
CA PHE A 600 25.34 -20.30 30.38
C PHE A 600 26.63 -20.97 29.89
N ARG A 601 26.61 -21.46 28.65
CA ARG A 601 27.78 -22.07 28.02
C ARG A 601 27.94 -21.56 26.60
N GLU A 602 29.10 -21.01 26.29
CA GLU A 602 29.43 -20.61 24.92
C GLU A 602 29.73 -21.85 24.08
N VAL A 603 29.20 -21.89 22.85
CA VAL A 603 29.35 -23.01 21.93
C VAL A 603 29.58 -22.48 20.52
N GLU A 604 30.49 -23.10 19.77
CA GLU A 604 30.67 -22.78 18.35
C GLU A 604 29.43 -23.18 17.54
N SER A 605 29.02 -22.33 16.61
CA SER A 605 27.90 -22.62 15.69
C SER A 605 28.09 -23.90 14.89
N SER A 606 29.33 -24.23 14.52
CA SER A 606 29.72 -25.48 13.85
C SER A 606 29.32 -26.73 14.63
N THR A 607 29.38 -26.67 15.96
CA THR A 607 29.10 -27.79 16.88
C THR A 607 27.60 -27.97 17.10
N TYR A 608 26.82 -26.88 17.00
CA TYR A 608 25.37 -26.92 17.20
C TYR A 608 24.62 -27.18 15.88
N TYR A 609 24.89 -26.38 14.84
CA TYR A 609 24.17 -26.43 13.56
C TYR A 609 24.86 -27.26 12.48
N GLY A 610 26.11 -27.69 12.72
CA GLY A 610 26.92 -28.43 11.76
C GLY A 610 27.72 -27.54 10.80
N LYS A 611 28.50 -28.19 9.91
CA LYS A 611 29.25 -27.49 8.86
C LYS A 611 28.27 -26.80 7.89
N GLY A 612 28.67 -25.65 7.35
CA GLY A 612 27.85 -24.89 6.39
C GLY A 612 26.90 -23.88 7.03
N TYR A 613 26.89 -23.75 8.36
CA TYR A 613 26.19 -22.67 9.04
C TYR A 613 26.94 -21.31 8.89
N GLN A 614 26.14 -20.25 8.89
CA GLN A 614 26.54 -18.83 8.93
C GLN A 614 25.36 -18.06 9.53
N ASP A 615 25.59 -16.99 10.29
CA ASP A 615 24.52 -16.24 10.98
C ASP A 615 24.41 -14.78 10.50
N VAL A 616 23.42 -14.08 11.05
CA VAL A 616 23.09 -12.68 10.79
C VAL A 616 23.42 -11.89 12.06
N GLU A 617 24.24 -10.84 11.97
CA GLU A 617 24.65 -10.09 13.17
C GLU A 617 23.51 -9.30 13.79
N HIS A 618 22.74 -8.56 12.98
CA HIS A 618 21.58 -7.78 13.41
C HIS A 618 20.42 -7.95 12.45
N ARG A 619 19.19 -7.82 12.97
CA ARG A 619 17.98 -7.93 12.15
C ARG A 619 16.90 -7.01 12.70
N LYS A 620 16.79 -5.83 12.10
CA LYS A 620 15.86 -4.78 12.51
C LYS A 620 14.93 -4.41 11.35
N PRO A 621 13.60 -4.54 11.48
CA PRO A 621 12.67 -4.23 10.40
C PRO A 621 12.45 -2.73 10.23
N SER A 622 12.33 -2.27 8.98
CA SER A 622 11.53 -1.09 8.68
C SER A 622 10.07 -1.47 8.85
N ILE A 623 9.28 -0.68 9.57
CA ILE A 623 7.82 -0.87 9.70
C ILE A 623 7.04 0.23 8.97
N ARG A 624 7.71 0.97 8.08
CA ARG A 624 7.11 2.10 7.35
C ARG A 624 5.94 1.63 6.47
N ASN A 625 6.08 0.50 5.79
CA ASN A 625 4.99 -0.05 4.98
C ASN A 625 3.84 -0.53 5.86
N ALA A 626 4.10 -1.19 6.99
CA ALA A 626 3.05 -1.58 7.93
C ALA A 626 2.26 -0.37 8.46
N HIS A 627 2.95 0.71 8.85
CA HIS A 627 2.29 1.96 9.26
C HIS A 627 1.48 2.59 8.11
N ARG A 628 2.11 2.77 6.93
CA ARG A 628 1.49 3.41 5.76
C ARG A 628 0.26 2.66 5.23
N LEU A 629 0.33 1.33 5.20
CA LEU A 629 -0.67 0.49 4.52
C LEU A 629 -1.74 -0.03 5.50
N LEU A 630 -1.36 -0.33 6.73
CA LEU A 630 -2.22 -0.99 7.72
C LEU A 630 -2.62 -0.06 8.88
N ASN A 631 -2.02 1.13 8.99
CA ASN A 631 -2.13 1.97 10.18
C ASN A 631 -1.79 1.20 11.47
N TRP A 632 -0.78 0.34 11.40
CA TRP A 632 -0.37 -0.58 12.45
C TRP A 632 0.98 -0.17 13.02
N GLU A 633 1.10 -0.33 14.34
CA GLU A 633 2.33 -0.21 15.11
C GLU A 633 2.31 -1.28 16.20
N PRO A 634 3.46 -1.92 16.50
CA PRO A 634 3.57 -2.87 17.59
C PRO A 634 3.44 -2.16 18.94
N ARG A 635 2.88 -2.84 19.93
CA ARG A 635 2.55 -2.25 21.25
C ARG A 635 3.06 -3.05 22.42
N VAL A 636 3.38 -4.32 22.23
CA VAL A 636 3.76 -5.23 23.32
C VAL A 636 5.27 -5.18 23.54
N GLU A 637 5.65 -4.86 24.77
CA GLU A 637 7.03 -4.84 25.24
C GLU A 637 7.60 -6.27 25.38
N MET A 638 8.91 -6.39 25.22
CA MET A 638 9.60 -7.68 25.15
C MET A 638 9.44 -8.53 26.42
N GLU A 639 9.50 -7.91 27.59
CA GLU A 639 9.36 -8.55 28.91
C GLU A 639 8.05 -9.31 29.01
N ARG A 640 6.94 -8.64 28.65
CA ARG A 640 5.61 -9.23 28.69
C ARG A 640 5.50 -10.44 27.78
N THR A 641 6.03 -10.35 26.56
CA THR A 641 6.01 -11.48 25.63
C THR A 641 6.83 -12.66 26.15
N VAL A 642 7.99 -12.40 26.78
CA VAL A 642 8.81 -13.45 27.42
C VAL A 642 8.03 -14.15 28.52
N ASP A 643 7.38 -13.39 29.41
CA ASP A 643 6.59 -13.93 30.52
C ASP A 643 5.42 -14.79 30.02
N GLU A 644 4.62 -14.28 29.08
CA GLU A 644 3.46 -15.01 28.53
C GLU A 644 3.87 -16.29 27.79
N THR A 645 4.99 -16.23 27.05
CA THR A 645 5.55 -17.40 26.36
C THR A 645 6.01 -18.45 27.36
N LEU A 646 6.77 -18.03 28.38
CA LEU A 646 7.29 -18.92 29.41
C LEU A 646 6.17 -19.59 30.20
N ASP A 647 5.22 -18.81 30.71
CA ASP A 647 4.08 -19.29 31.50
C ASP A 647 3.30 -20.38 30.74
N PHE A 648 3.03 -20.16 29.45
CA PHE A 648 2.39 -21.15 28.60
C PHE A 648 3.17 -22.47 28.59
N PHE A 649 4.47 -22.44 28.30
CA PHE A 649 5.27 -23.66 28.21
C PHE A 649 5.40 -24.39 29.54
N LEU A 650 5.62 -23.69 30.65
CA LEU A 650 5.75 -24.32 31.96
C LEU A 650 4.45 -25.03 32.38
N LYS A 651 3.28 -24.46 32.05
CA LYS A 651 1.98 -25.10 32.30
C LYS A 651 1.70 -26.31 31.42
N THR A 652 2.39 -26.45 30.28
CA THR A 652 2.24 -27.60 29.38
C THR A 652 3.11 -28.80 29.74
N VAL A 653 4.04 -28.65 30.69
CA VAL A 653 4.86 -29.77 31.17
C VAL A 653 4.02 -30.63 32.12
N GLU A 654 3.94 -31.93 31.86
CA GLU A 654 3.36 -32.88 32.82
C GLU A 654 4.25 -32.95 34.07
N LEU A 655 3.75 -32.40 35.17
CA LEU A 655 4.42 -32.46 36.47
C LEU A 655 4.06 -33.79 37.14
N THR A 656 5.05 -34.65 37.38
CA THR A 656 4.86 -35.81 38.27
C THR A 656 4.96 -35.32 39.72
N GLU A 657 4.02 -35.73 40.58
CA GLU A 657 4.09 -35.40 42.02
C GLU A 657 5.44 -35.84 42.59
N PRO A 658 6.12 -35.02 43.41
CA PRO A 658 7.35 -35.43 44.04
C PRO A 658 7.08 -36.65 44.92
N GLN A 659 7.83 -37.74 44.71
CA GLN A 659 7.83 -38.87 45.63
C GLN A 659 8.22 -38.34 47.02
N ALA A 660 7.27 -38.47 47.95
CA ALA A 660 7.35 -38.00 49.34
C ALA A 660 8.53 -38.61 50.12
#